data_AF-A0A6G1I818-F1
#
_entry.id   AF-A0A6G1I818-F1
#
_cell.length_a   1.000
_cell.length_b   1.000
_cell.length_c   1.000
_cell.angle_alpha   90.00
_cell.angle_beta   90.00
_cell.angle_gamma   90.00
#
_symmetry.space_group_name_H-M   'P 1'
#
loop_
_entity.id
_entity.type
_entity.pdbx_description
1 polymer ?
#
loop_
_entity_poly.entity_id
_entity_poly.type
_entity_poly.pdbx_seq_one_letter_code
_entity_poly.pdbx_strand_id
1 'polypeptide(L)'
;MRTFVWLSLAAMAFASPAMMEKRQWGFLDDDEDDSPAVAPDFGGSPKGGFPKGGFPKGGLPKGVPPTVAPYTPKGAPPAAPKGAPPAAPKGDAPKGFGGFGGFPKGDRPQFPKGEAGQFGGFPKGGFGGAFPKGQAPGAPAAPAAPGAPAPAPKGAAPSAPKGPPKGFGGFPKGARDEEDDELVAVSPRSTRKNPSYVMDLLTGAGAVAGLALALYLWRLHTALSTIPEEILKLSPHRWTDEELLEAYKCIDKNPPDLAKHLPPKQERRYIVVGGSGSVGSHVIKQLLLRGQPADTIRNVDFAPPRSNSVATGVPYVQVDISKQDATTKAFSAPWPKGVPDLPTTVIHVAAVIRPWERWPVHLPRSAGVNTHGSTHVINAAKAVGADIVVATSSASLAIRGVEWWMPLWAKYPKYIGQVYDESDAYKPLRSHWEFFSNYAVTKAAGERIIMNAATDDFRTGLIRPGNAIYAGKNDMSLGEYLRRCEIPTWVPNNIATWVSADNVALAHLQFEAALLSPKFRKVNGKTFNVHDNGKPIAFRDLYRLLSLHSVTGFKANFIPALPMVILGHLVEMYHLLWTYFGPLNALVPEPSGDIMMIQPPVLTACSNTIAIDDAARKPVEEGGIAYKPFTNTMDGMILAVREWNRNHAGVSKSGNVGGAAENVEDGAPLRLGAVPAATTI
;
A
#
# COMPACT_ATOMS: atom_id res chain seq x y z
N MET A 1 -3.45 21.83 32.10
CA MET A 1 -4.46 20.79 31.79
C MET A 1 -5.81 21.34 31.33
N ARG A 2 -6.51 22.21 32.09
CA ARG A 2 -7.80 22.79 31.66
C ARG A 2 -7.72 23.61 30.36
N THR A 3 -6.66 24.40 30.17
CA THR A 3 -6.40 25.16 28.93
C THR A 3 -6.08 24.25 27.74
N PHE A 4 -5.41 23.12 28.00
CA PHE A 4 -5.08 22.12 26.97
C PHE A 4 -6.35 21.38 26.50
N VAL A 5 -7.22 20.98 27.43
CA VAL A 5 -8.53 20.38 27.11
C VAL A 5 -9.44 21.36 26.36
N TRP A 6 -9.43 22.65 26.72
CA TRP A 6 -10.20 23.67 25.99
C TRP A 6 -9.66 23.94 24.59
N LEU A 7 -8.34 23.99 24.39
CA LEU A 7 -7.72 24.14 23.08
C LEU A 7 -7.95 22.89 22.20
N SER A 8 -7.92 21.69 22.77
CA SER A 8 -8.24 20.45 22.06
C SER A 8 -9.71 20.37 21.64
N LEU A 9 -10.64 20.77 22.51
CA LEU A 9 -12.08 20.81 22.18
C LEU A 9 -12.41 21.91 21.16
N ALA A 10 -11.75 23.06 21.23
CA ALA A 10 -11.89 24.13 20.24
C ALA A 10 -11.33 23.70 18.87
N ALA A 11 -10.14 23.10 18.83
CA ALA A 11 -9.56 22.56 17.59
C ALA A 11 -10.44 21.47 16.97
N MET A 12 -11.06 20.60 17.78
CA MET A 12 -12.02 19.59 17.29
C MET A 12 -13.33 20.20 16.78
N ALA A 13 -13.81 21.30 17.36
CA ALA A 13 -15.01 21.99 16.91
C ALA A 13 -14.80 22.73 15.57
N PHE A 14 -13.61 23.31 15.33
CA PHE A 14 -13.25 23.95 14.06
C PHE A 14 -12.87 22.94 12.96
N ALA A 15 -12.53 21.71 13.32
CA ALA A 15 -12.16 20.64 12.39
C ALA A 15 -13.36 19.75 11.96
N SER A 16 -14.60 20.16 12.22
CA SER A 16 -15.78 19.43 11.73
C SER A 16 -15.76 19.36 10.20
N PRO A 17 -15.82 18.16 9.59
CA PRO A 17 -15.81 17.97 8.13
C PRO A 17 -16.85 18.83 7.40
N ALA A 18 -18.01 19.05 8.02
CA ALA A 18 -19.12 19.83 7.46
C ALA A 18 -18.84 21.34 7.32
N MET A 19 -17.93 21.91 8.13
CA MET A 19 -17.54 23.33 7.99
C MET A 19 -16.46 23.55 6.92
N MET A 20 -15.59 22.55 6.70
CA MET A 20 -14.50 22.66 5.71
C MET A 20 -14.96 22.34 4.29
N GLU A 21 -15.99 21.51 4.12
CA GLU A 21 -16.57 21.14 2.82
C GLU A 21 -17.10 22.35 2.03
N LYS A 22 -17.57 23.42 2.69
CA LYS A 22 -18.07 24.63 2.01
C LYS A 22 -17.00 25.60 1.49
N ARG A 23 -15.74 25.47 1.91
CA ARG A 23 -14.67 26.44 1.56
C ARG A 23 -13.70 25.99 0.47
N GLN A 24 -13.63 24.70 0.13
CA GLN A 24 -12.59 24.18 -0.77
C GLN A 24 -13.09 23.71 -2.14
N TRP A 25 -14.40 23.52 -2.34
CA TRP A 25 -14.94 23.08 -3.63
C TRP A 25 -15.12 24.18 -4.68
N GLY A 26 -14.95 25.46 -4.33
CA GLY A 26 -14.97 26.57 -5.30
C GLY A 26 -13.69 26.75 -6.13
N PHE A 27 -12.81 25.74 -6.17
CA PHE A 27 -11.51 25.81 -6.86
C PHE A 27 -11.33 24.76 -7.96
N LEU A 28 -12.36 23.95 -8.25
CA LEU A 28 -12.33 22.89 -9.25
C LEU A 28 -13.33 23.07 -10.41
N ASP A 29 -14.14 24.14 -10.39
CA ASP A 29 -15.22 24.36 -11.39
C ASP A 29 -15.15 25.69 -12.17
N ASP A 30 -14.15 26.55 -11.96
CA ASP A 30 -14.07 27.85 -12.67
C ASP A 30 -12.82 27.93 -13.58
N ASP A 31 -12.95 27.40 -14.81
CA ASP A 31 -12.23 27.90 -15.98
C ASP A 31 -13.30 28.40 -16.98
N GLU A 32 -13.81 29.62 -16.75
CA GLU A 32 -14.52 30.37 -17.79
C GLU A 32 -13.51 30.89 -18.82
N ASP A 33 -13.80 30.54 -20.06
CA ASP A 33 -13.02 30.73 -21.28
C ASP A 33 -13.16 32.18 -21.77
N ASP A 34 -12.13 33.01 -21.58
CA ASP A 34 -12.08 34.39 -22.07
C ASP A 34 -11.22 34.45 -23.35
N SER A 35 -11.85 34.26 -24.51
CA SER A 35 -11.30 34.68 -25.82
C SER A 35 -12.41 34.89 -26.87
N PRO A 36 -12.36 35.97 -27.67
CA PRO A 36 -13.50 36.44 -28.46
C PRO A 36 -13.63 35.70 -29.79
N ALA A 37 -14.78 35.06 -30.01
CA ALA A 37 -15.12 34.45 -31.29
C ALA A 37 -15.81 35.45 -32.24
N VAL A 38 -15.19 35.62 -33.41
CA VAL A 38 -15.76 36.25 -34.60
C VAL A 38 -16.75 35.27 -35.25
N ALA A 39 -17.99 35.70 -35.47
CA ALA A 39 -19.02 34.93 -36.16
C ALA A 39 -18.78 34.83 -37.68
N PRO A 40 -19.31 33.79 -38.34
CA PRO A 40 -20.48 34.08 -39.17
C PRO A 40 -21.61 33.03 -39.10
N ASP A 41 -22.81 33.57 -38.94
CA ASP A 41 -24.07 33.32 -39.64
C ASP A 41 -24.23 32.02 -40.45
N PHE A 42 -25.18 31.16 -40.04
CA PHE A 42 -26.10 30.45 -40.95
C PHE A 42 -27.38 30.08 -40.21
N GLY A 43 -28.50 30.62 -40.72
CA GLY A 43 -29.84 30.37 -40.22
C GLY A 43 -30.43 29.00 -40.57
N GLY A 44 -31.53 28.67 -39.88
CA GLY A 44 -32.42 27.57 -40.28
C GLY A 44 -33.11 26.88 -39.09
N SER A 45 -34.20 27.47 -38.59
CA SER A 45 -35.19 26.72 -37.79
C SER A 45 -36.02 25.79 -38.70
N PRO A 46 -36.57 24.69 -38.17
CA PRO A 46 -38.01 24.75 -37.89
C PRO A 46 -38.51 23.97 -36.66
N LYS A 47 -39.37 24.65 -35.92
CA LYS A 47 -40.69 24.26 -35.36
C LYS A 47 -41.01 22.79 -35.04
N GLY A 48 -41.39 22.56 -33.78
CA GLY A 48 -42.26 21.50 -33.28
C GLY A 48 -42.03 21.35 -31.77
N GLY A 49 -42.90 21.76 -30.85
CA GLY A 49 -44.27 21.30 -30.67
C GLY A 49 -44.33 20.53 -29.33
N PHE A 50 -44.52 21.24 -28.21
CA PHE A 50 -44.72 20.63 -26.89
C PHE A 50 -46.14 20.07 -26.75
N PRO A 51 -46.31 18.90 -26.12
CA PRO A 51 -47.50 18.61 -25.34
C PRO A 51 -47.18 18.51 -23.85
N LYS A 52 -48.00 19.22 -23.07
CA LYS A 52 -48.14 19.11 -21.62
C LYS A 52 -48.86 17.81 -21.24
N GLY A 53 -48.48 17.24 -20.09
CA GLY A 53 -49.42 16.58 -19.18
C GLY A 53 -49.25 15.08 -19.01
N GLY A 54 -49.05 14.66 -17.75
CA GLY A 54 -49.26 13.27 -17.32
C GLY A 54 -48.27 12.81 -16.26
N PHE A 55 -48.53 13.14 -14.99
CA PHE A 55 -47.94 12.42 -13.86
C PHE A 55 -48.68 11.07 -13.67
N PRO A 56 -47.98 9.93 -13.61
CA PRO A 56 -48.49 8.76 -12.93
C PRO A 56 -47.83 8.63 -11.55
N LYS A 57 -48.69 8.60 -10.53
CA LYS A 57 -48.38 8.00 -9.23
C LYS A 57 -48.02 6.52 -9.46
N GLY A 58 -46.84 6.10 -9.03
CA GLY A 58 -46.36 4.72 -9.09
C GLY A 58 -45.69 4.36 -7.77
N GLY A 59 -46.08 3.23 -7.19
CA GLY A 59 -45.81 2.86 -5.81
C GLY A 59 -44.38 2.41 -5.51
N LEU A 60 -44.03 2.50 -4.23
CA LEU A 60 -42.88 1.86 -3.61
C LEU A 60 -42.94 0.33 -3.78
N PRO A 61 -41.87 -0.34 -4.25
CA PRO A 61 -41.65 -1.74 -3.95
C PRO A 61 -40.79 -1.86 -2.69
N LYS A 62 -41.35 -2.60 -1.73
CA LYS A 62 -40.67 -3.17 -0.56
C LYS A 62 -39.62 -4.20 -1.00
N GLY A 63 -38.53 -4.27 -0.24
CA GLY A 63 -37.82 -5.52 0.06
C GLY A 63 -36.82 -6.01 -0.99
N VAL A 64 -35.55 -5.66 -0.81
CA VAL A 64 -34.42 -6.40 -1.39
C VAL A 64 -33.88 -7.35 -0.31
N PRO A 65 -33.91 -8.68 -0.50
CA PRO A 65 -33.24 -9.61 0.40
C PRO A 65 -31.73 -9.66 0.11
N PRO A 66 -30.89 -9.93 1.14
CA PRO A 66 -29.46 -10.09 0.94
C PRO A 66 -29.16 -11.55 0.60
N THR A 67 -28.81 -11.85 -0.65
CA THR A 67 -28.23 -13.16 -0.99
C THR A 67 -27.16 -13.01 -2.06
N VAL A 68 -25.91 -12.92 -1.63
CA VAL A 68 -24.77 -13.37 -2.43
C VAL A 68 -24.70 -14.88 -2.27
N ALA A 69 -25.04 -15.61 -3.32
CA ALA A 69 -24.88 -17.07 -3.35
C ALA A 69 -23.40 -17.45 -3.45
N PRO A 70 -22.94 -18.51 -2.79
CA PRO A 70 -21.56 -18.99 -2.90
C PRO A 70 -21.31 -19.65 -4.27
N TYR A 71 -20.22 -19.23 -4.91
CA TYR A 71 -19.70 -19.85 -6.13
C TYR A 71 -19.08 -21.22 -5.82
N THR A 72 -19.66 -22.29 -6.38
CA THR A 72 -19.07 -23.64 -6.42
C THR A 72 -18.31 -23.84 -7.74
N PRO A 73 -17.01 -24.17 -7.74
CA PRO A 73 -16.32 -24.55 -8.97
C PRO A 73 -16.75 -25.96 -9.39
N LYS A 74 -17.39 -26.09 -10.56
CA LYS A 74 -17.53 -27.36 -11.28
C LYS A 74 -16.28 -27.58 -12.13
N GLY A 75 -15.70 -28.78 -12.04
CA GLY A 75 -14.75 -29.29 -13.04
C GLY A 75 -13.45 -29.80 -12.44
N ALA A 76 -13.42 -31.08 -12.06
CA ALA A 76 -12.17 -31.82 -11.88
C ALA A 76 -11.53 -32.09 -13.26
N PRO A 77 -10.21 -31.96 -13.43
CA PRO A 77 -9.54 -32.38 -14.66
C PRO A 77 -9.47 -33.91 -14.75
N PRO A 78 -9.54 -34.49 -15.98
CA PRO A 78 -9.45 -35.93 -16.16
C PRO A 78 -8.03 -36.46 -15.89
N ALA A 79 -7.97 -37.70 -15.39
CA ALA A 79 -6.75 -38.42 -15.05
C ALA A 79 -5.81 -38.60 -16.25
N ALA A 80 -4.51 -38.37 -16.02
CA ALA A 80 -3.45 -38.68 -16.98
C ALA A 80 -3.22 -40.21 -17.08
N PRO A 81 -3.05 -40.76 -18.29
CA PRO A 81 -2.68 -42.17 -18.45
C PRO A 81 -1.19 -42.39 -18.15
N LYS A 82 -0.91 -43.51 -17.48
CA LYS A 82 0.43 -44.04 -17.23
C LYS A 82 1.08 -44.48 -18.55
N GLY A 83 2.29 -44.01 -18.83
CA GLY A 83 3.13 -44.46 -19.94
C GLY A 83 4.62 -44.31 -19.61
N ALA A 84 5.37 -45.38 -19.86
CA ALA A 84 6.79 -45.57 -19.55
C ALA A 84 7.74 -44.59 -20.29
N PRO A 85 8.99 -44.40 -19.82
CA PRO A 85 9.90 -43.39 -20.37
C PRO A 85 10.52 -43.80 -21.71
N PRO A 86 10.72 -42.87 -22.66
CA PRO A 86 11.53 -43.14 -23.84
C PRO A 86 13.02 -42.94 -23.57
N ALA A 87 13.81 -43.77 -24.23
CA ALA A 87 15.26 -43.88 -24.16
C ALA A 87 16.00 -42.64 -24.67
N ALA A 88 17.19 -42.41 -24.09
CA ALA A 88 18.12 -41.37 -24.47
C ALA A 88 18.79 -41.66 -25.83
N PRO A 89 19.00 -40.67 -26.71
CA PRO A 89 19.93 -40.79 -27.81
C PRO A 89 21.35 -40.42 -27.37
N LYS A 90 22.30 -41.31 -27.68
CA LYS A 90 23.74 -41.06 -27.77
C LYS A 90 24.01 -40.09 -28.93
N GLY A 91 24.97 -39.17 -28.76
CA GLY A 91 25.44 -38.30 -29.83
C GLY A 91 26.64 -37.44 -29.43
N ASP A 92 27.83 -38.01 -29.62
CA ASP A 92 29.10 -37.44 -30.08
C ASP A 92 29.57 -36.03 -29.66
N ALA A 93 30.71 -36.03 -28.97
CA ALA A 93 31.56 -34.89 -28.73
C ALA A 93 32.61 -34.73 -29.86
N PRO A 94 32.90 -33.50 -30.31
CA PRO A 94 34.15 -33.22 -31.00
C PRO A 94 35.23 -32.76 -30.01
N LYS A 95 36.39 -33.40 -30.15
CA LYS A 95 37.69 -32.96 -29.63
C LYS A 95 38.23 -31.79 -30.47
N GLY A 96 38.97 -30.88 -29.83
CA GLY A 96 40.16 -30.30 -30.44
C GLY A 96 40.41 -28.81 -30.21
N PHE A 97 41.70 -28.53 -29.92
CA PHE A 97 42.41 -27.24 -29.88
C PHE A 97 42.17 -26.38 -28.63
N GLY A 98 43.18 -25.84 -27.95
CA GLY A 98 44.62 -25.71 -28.21
C GLY A 98 45.11 -24.61 -27.26
N GLY A 99 46.31 -24.76 -26.70
CA GLY A 99 46.85 -23.87 -25.66
C GLY A 99 47.31 -22.48 -26.14
N PHE A 100 48.06 -21.83 -25.25
CA PHE A 100 48.56 -20.43 -25.24
C PHE A 100 47.56 -19.43 -24.63
N GLY A 101 47.93 -18.51 -23.75
CA GLY A 101 49.21 -18.03 -23.26
C GLY A 101 48.96 -17.00 -22.14
N GLY A 102 49.99 -16.68 -21.36
CA GLY A 102 49.90 -15.96 -20.09
C GLY A 102 49.31 -14.54 -20.13
N PHE A 103 48.77 -14.14 -18.98
CA PHE A 103 48.39 -12.75 -18.69
C PHE A 103 49.57 -11.98 -18.09
N PRO A 104 49.95 -10.82 -18.64
CA PRO A 104 50.92 -9.93 -18.00
C PRO A 104 50.26 -9.05 -16.92
N LYS A 105 51.05 -8.79 -15.87
CA LYS A 105 50.84 -7.76 -14.84
C LYS A 105 51.12 -6.37 -15.43
N GLY A 106 50.38 -5.37 -14.94
CA GLY A 106 50.56 -3.92 -15.18
C GLY A 106 49.23 -3.29 -15.58
N ASP A 107 48.76 -2.13 -15.12
CA ASP A 107 49.35 -1.08 -14.29
C ASP A 107 48.22 -0.35 -13.55
N ARG A 108 48.49 0.11 -12.32
CA ARG A 108 47.61 1.04 -11.59
C ARG A 108 48.02 2.48 -11.92
N PRO A 109 47.10 3.37 -12.32
CA PRO A 109 47.41 4.80 -12.37
C PRO A 109 47.40 5.38 -10.95
N GLN A 110 48.53 5.99 -10.57
CA GLN A 110 48.61 6.95 -9.47
C GLN A 110 48.10 8.32 -9.95
N PHE A 111 47.35 9.01 -9.11
CA PHE A 111 47.10 10.46 -9.18
C PHE A 111 46.98 11.02 -7.75
N PRO A 112 47.19 12.34 -7.55
CA PRO A 112 48.28 12.84 -6.71
C PRO A 112 47.83 13.36 -5.34
N LYS A 113 48.81 13.51 -4.46
CA LYS A 113 48.72 14.24 -3.19
C LYS A 113 48.60 15.74 -3.42
N GLY A 114 47.69 16.38 -2.69
CA GLY A 114 47.58 17.83 -2.46
C GLY A 114 46.16 18.13 -1.98
N GLU A 115 45.85 19.01 -1.04
CA GLU A 115 46.58 19.98 -0.25
C GLU A 115 45.72 20.24 1.01
N ALA A 116 46.37 20.71 2.06
CA ALA A 116 45.81 20.97 3.36
C ALA A 116 44.80 22.13 3.34
N GLY A 117 43.64 21.94 3.99
CA GLY A 117 42.71 23.01 4.31
C GLY A 117 42.39 22.98 5.81
N GLN A 118 42.97 23.94 6.53
CA GLN A 118 42.73 24.23 7.95
C GLN A 118 41.31 24.76 8.17
N PHE A 119 40.59 24.23 9.18
CA PHE A 119 39.65 24.93 10.06
C PHE A 119 39.55 24.05 11.33
N GLY A 120 40.17 24.38 12.47
CA GLY A 120 39.66 25.32 13.48
C GLY A 120 38.27 24.88 13.94
N GLY A 121 37.99 24.26 15.09
CA GLY A 121 38.58 24.32 16.42
C GLY A 121 37.45 24.65 17.41
N PHE A 122 37.22 23.79 18.43
CA PHE A 122 36.62 24.01 19.78
C PHE A 122 35.76 22.81 20.27
N PRO A 123 35.63 22.61 21.61
CA PRO A 123 35.72 21.29 22.22
C PRO A 123 34.46 20.93 23.04
N LYS A 124 34.16 19.63 23.14
CA LYS A 124 33.40 19.06 24.27
C LYS A 124 34.05 17.71 24.54
N GLY A 125 34.74 17.52 25.67
CA GLY A 125 34.20 17.64 27.02
C GLY A 125 33.56 16.30 27.35
N GLY A 126 34.36 15.37 27.88
CA GLY A 126 33.98 13.98 28.07
C GLY A 126 33.06 13.73 29.26
N PHE A 127 32.48 12.54 29.29
CA PHE A 127 32.24 11.79 30.52
C PHE A 127 32.38 10.30 30.22
N GLY A 128 33.38 9.70 30.85
CA GLY A 128 33.56 8.25 30.90
C GLY A 128 32.53 7.62 31.82
N GLY A 129 32.10 6.42 31.46
CA GLY A 129 31.29 5.53 32.28
C GLY A 129 31.61 4.10 31.89
N ALA A 130 32.66 3.56 32.51
CA ALA A 130 32.97 2.15 32.45
C ALA A 130 31.86 1.35 33.15
N PHE A 131 31.36 0.29 32.51
CA PHE A 131 30.60 -0.76 33.18
C PHE A 131 31.23 -2.14 32.94
N PRO A 132 31.19 -3.03 33.95
CA PRO A 132 32.09 -4.15 34.08
C PRO A 132 31.66 -5.38 33.29
N LYS A 133 32.66 -6.19 32.95
CA LYS A 133 32.52 -7.58 32.48
C LYS A 133 31.71 -8.39 33.50
N GLY A 134 30.63 -9.01 33.04
CA GLY A 134 29.81 -9.92 33.84
C GLY A 134 29.24 -11.05 32.98
N GLN A 135 29.78 -12.25 33.22
CA GLN A 135 29.20 -13.59 33.13
C GLN A 135 28.45 -14.05 31.87
N ALA A 136 28.94 -15.19 31.36
CA ALA A 136 28.34 -16.01 30.33
C ALA A 136 26.95 -16.54 30.72
N PRO A 137 25.97 -16.59 29.80
CA PRO A 137 24.74 -17.33 30.03
C PRO A 137 24.90 -18.80 29.64
N GLY A 138 24.46 -19.66 30.55
CA GLY A 138 24.45 -21.11 30.43
C GLY A 138 23.51 -21.64 29.34
N ALA A 139 23.74 -22.90 28.99
CA ALA A 139 23.03 -23.67 27.99
C ALA A 139 21.51 -23.75 28.26
N PRO A 140 20.67 -23.79 27.21
CA PRO A 140 19.23 -23.95 27.39
C PRO A 140 18.85 -25.40 27.69
N ALA A 141 18.01 -25.57 28.72
CA ALA A 141 17.34 -26.81 29.04
C ALA A 141 16.29 -27.18 27.97
N ALA A 142 16.18 -28.48 27.69
CA ALA A 142 15.24 -29.07 26.74
C ALA A 142 13.77 -28.89 27.19
N PRO A 143 12.81 -28.71 26.26
CA PRO A 143 11.41 -28.62 26.60
C PRO A 143 10.79 -30.00 26.86
N ALA A 144 10.08 -30.11 27.98
CA ALA A 144 9.22 -31.25 28.33
C ALA A 144 8.00 -31.34 27.41
N ALA A 145 7.65 -32.55 27.00
CA ALA A 145 6.51 -32.89 26.15
C ALA A 145 5.16 -32.68 26.88
N PRO A 146 4.06 -32.31 26.17
CA PRO A 146 2.75 -32.23 26.77
C PRO A 146 2.08 -33.62 26.81
N GLY A 147 1.61 -34.00 28.00
CA GLY A 147 0.84 -35.23 28.24
C GLY A 147 -0.55 -35.17 27.61
N ALA A 148 -0.98 -36.33 27.09
CA ALA A 148 -2.30 -36.58 26.55
C ALA A 148 -3.38 -36.68 27.65
N PRO A 149 -4.65 -36.30 27.39
CA PRO A 149 -5.75 -36.54 28.31
C PRO A 149 -6.35 -37.94 28.14
N ALA A 150 -6.64 -38.60 29.27
CA ALA A 150 -7.34 -39.87 29.36
C ALA A 150 -8.87 -39.72 29.13
N PRO A 151 -9.60 -40.81 28.78
CA PRO A 151 -10.91 -40.74 28.15
C PRO A 151 -12.08 -40.69 29.14
N ALA A 152 -13.18 -40.05 28.72
CA ALA A 152 -14.47 -40.07 29.39
C ALA A 152 -15.21 -41.41 29.17
N PRO A 153 -15.95 -41.94 30.18
CA PRO A 153 -16.82 -43.08 29.97
C PRO A 153 -18.19 -42.67 29.42
N LYS A 154 -18.67 -43.48 28.48
CA LYS A 154 -20.00 -43.45 27.85
C LYS A 154 -21.03 -44.23 28.69
N GLY A 155 -22.29 -43.82 28.54
CA GLY A 155 -23.50 -44.63 28.79
C GLY A 155 -24.33 -44.07 29.95
N ALA A 156 -25.66 -43.99 29.91
CA ALA A 156 -26.67 -44.31 28.91
C ALA A 156 -27.95 -43.57 29.34
N ALA A 157 -28.79 -43.18 28.38
CA ALA A 157 -30.20 -42.80 28.60
C ALA A 157 -31.09 -43.98 28.13
N PRO A 158 -32.44 -43.95 28.19
CA PRO A 158 -33.37 -43.08 28.91
C PRO A 158 -34.49 -43.86 29.65
N SER A 159 -35.28 -43.20 30.50
CA SER A 159 -36.73 -43.47 30.58
C SER A 159 -37.48 -42.33 31.26
N ALA A 160 -38.56 -41.90 30.60
CA ALA A 160 -39.69 -41.15 31.14
C ALA A 160 -40.94 -42.05 30.94
N PRO A 161 -42.19 -41.65 31.23
CA PRO A 161 -42.72 -40.57 32.08
C PRO A 161 -43.85 -41.06 33.02
N LYS A 162 -44.24 -40.31 34.07
CA LYS A 162 -45.63 -40.32 34.61
C LYS A 162 -46.00 -39.01 35.33
N GLY A 163 -46.99 -38.31 34.78
CA GLY A 163 -48.25 -37.91 35.44
C GLY A 163 -48.26 -36.84 36.56
N PRO A 164 -49.17 -35.83 36.51
CA PRO A 164 -49.31 -34.78 37.52
C PRO A 164 -50.38 -35.10 38.57
N PRO A 165 -50.49 -34.28 39.63
CA PRO A 165 -51.85 -33.86 40.02
C PRO A 165 -52.00 -32.37 40.37
N LYS A 166 -53.26 -31.96 40.23
CA LYS A 166 -53.91 -30.68 40.51
C LYS A 166 -54.10 -30.44 42.02
N GLY A 167 -54.36 -29.18 42.39
CA GLY A 167 -55.46 -28.87 43.32
C GLY A 167 -55.20 -27.78 44.37
N PHE A 168 -56.05 -26.73 44.34
CA PHE A 168 -56.71 -25.97 45.43
C PHE A 168 -55.92 -25.69 46.73
N GLY A 169 -55.83 -24.48 47.30
CA GLY A 169 -56.82 -23.41 47.47
C GLY A 169 -56.86 -23.06 48.97
N GLY A 170 -56.97 -21.76 49.33
CA GLY A 170 -57.27 -21.37 50.73
C GLY A 170 -56.58 -20.09 51.23
N PHE A 171 -57.35 -19.01 51.33
CA PHE A 171 -57.06 -17.81 52.12
C PHE A 171 -57.22 -18.09 53.63
N PRO A 172 -56.66 -17.21 54.49
CA PRO A 172 -57.50 -16.68 55.57
C PRO A 172 -57.41 -15.15 55.75
N LYS A 173 -58.58 -14.53 55.94
CA LYS A 173 -58.83 -13.33 56.77
C LYS A 173 -58.64 -13.75 58.24
N GLY A 174 -58.29 -12.97 59.27
CA GLY A 174 -58.16 -11.54 59.52
C GLY A 174 -58.42 -11.33 61.03
N ALA A 175 -57.69 -10.43 61.70
CA ALA A 175 -57.97 -9.85 63.03
C ALA A 175 -57.02 -8.63 63.16
N ARG A 176 -57.48 -7.37 63.06
CA ARG A 176 -58.01 -6.50 64.14
C ARG A 176 -57.23 -6.64 65.45
N ASP A 177 -56.48 -5.59 65.77
CA ASP A 177 -56.52 -4.91 67.06
C ASP A 177 -56.17 -3.42 66.86
N GLU A 178 -56.93 -2.56 67.53
CA GLU A 178 -56.78 -1.12 67.69
C GLU A 178 -55.77 -0.85 68.82
N GLU A 179 -54.91 0.16 68.69
CA GLU A 179 -54.41 0.98 69.82
C GLU A 179 -53.63 2.21 69.30
N ASP A 180 -54.29 3.36 69.43
CA ASP A 180 -53.86 4.68 69.94
C ASP A 180 -52.43 5.24 69.79
N ASP A 181 -52.43 6.51 69.34
CA ASP A 181 -51.62 7.65 69.77
C ASP A 181 -50.08 7.54 69.86
N GLU A 182 -49.39 8.21 68.93
CA GLU A 182 -48.50 9.32 69.30
C GLU A 182 -48.09 10.16 68.07
N LEU A 183 -48.61 11.38 68.01
CA LEU A 183 -48.20 12.46 67.11
C LEU A 183 -46.83 13.00 67.56
N VAL A 184 -45.75 12.33 67.15
CA VAL A 184 -44.39 12.86 67.31
C VAL A 184 -44.09 13.83 66.17
N ALA A 185 -43.96 15.11 66.50
CA ALA A 185 -43.45 16.14 65.61
C ALA A 185 -42.02 15.80 65.14
N VAL A 186 -41.89 15.25 63.94
CA VAL A 186 -40.61 15.02 63.27
C VAL A 186 -40.07 16.37 62.77
N SER A 187 -39.21 16.98 63.59
CA SER A 187 -38.31 18.05 63.16
C SER A 187 -37.64 17.67 61.82
N PRO A 188 -37.57 18.56 60.82
CA PRO A 188 -36.88 18.27 59.57
C PRO A 188 -35.40 18.10 59.92
N ARG A 189 -34.97 16.84 60.15
CA ARG A 189 -33.57 16.47 60.21
C ARG A 189 -32.95 16.95 58.91
N SER A 190 -32.25 18.07 59.01
CA SER A 190 -31.30 18.55 58.01
C SER A 190 -30.46 17.34 57.61
N THR A 191 -30.81 16.72 56.49
CA THR A 191 -30.00 15.70 55.84
C THR A 191 -28.74 16.42 55.38
N ARG A 192 -27.77 16.59 56.29
CA ARG A 192 -26.39 16.87 55.93
C ARG A 192 -26.01 15.70 55.02
N LYS A 193 -26.08 15.93 53.70
CA LYS A 193 -25.62 14.98 52.69
C LYS A 193 -24.20 14.65 53.08
N ASN A 194 -23.99 13.43 53.58
CA ASN A 194 -22.69 13.00 54.06
C ASN A 194 -21.74 13.04 52.85
N PRO A 195 -20.73 13.93 52.82
CA PRO A 195 -19.87 14.09 51.65
C PRO A 195 -19.10 12.80 51.31
N SER A 196 -18.96 11.88 52.27
CA SER A 196 -18.43 10.53 52.07
C SER A 196 -19.21 9.71 51.05
N TYR A 197 -20.54 9.74 51.07
CA TYR A 197 -21.38 8.95 50.16
C TYR A 197 -21.19 9.37 48.68
N VAL A 198 -20.99 10.67 48.44
CA VAL A 198 -20.74 11.20 47.09
C VAL A 198 -19.36 10.74 46.60
N MET A 199 -18.35 10.73 47.46
CA MET A 199 -17.00 10.27 47.09
C MET A 199 -16.94 8.76 46.87
N ASP A 200 -17.68 7.97 47.63
CA ASP A 200 -17.78 6.52 47.44
C ASP A 200 -18.51 6.18 46.12
N LEU A 201 -19.59 6.91 45.81
CA LEU A 201 -20.31 6.76 44.54
C LEU A 201 -19.43 7.16 43.34
N LEU A 202 -18.67 8.24 43.45
CA LEU A 202 -17.73 8.67 42.40
C LEU A 202 -16.59 7.67 42.21
N THR A 203 -16.05 7.12 43.30
CA THR A 203 -15.03 6.07 43.26
C THR A 203 -15.58 4.80 42.60
N GLY A 204 -16.77 4.35 43.00
CA GLY A 204 -17.44 3.19 42.43
C GLY A 204 -17.74 3.36 40.94
N ALA A 205 -18.29 4.52 40.55
CA ALA A 205 -18.54 4.85 39.15
C ALA A 205 -17.24 4.90 38.32
N GLY A 206 -16.16 5.45 38.89
CA GLY A 206 -14.84 5.48 38.28
C GLY A 206 -14.26 4.07 38.05
N ALA A 207 -14.40 3.18 39.03
CA ALA A 207 -13.94 1.79 38.92
C ALA A 207 -14.72 1.03 37.83
N VAL A 208 -16.05 1.20 37.77
CA VAL A 208 -16.90 0.59 36.73
C VAL A 208 -16.55 1.13 35.34
N ALA A 209 -16.37 2.45 35.20
CA ALA A 209 -15.97 3.06 33.94
C ALA A 209 -14.57 2.59 33.49
N GLY A 210 -13.62 2.49 34.42
CA GLY A 210 -12.28 1.97 34.16
C GLY A 210 -12.29 0.51 33.70
N LEU A 211 -13.06 -0.34 34.37
CA LEU A 211 -13.23 -1.74 33.96
C LEU A 211 -13.90 -1.86 32.59
N ALA A 212 -14.95 -1.09 32.33
CA ALA A 212 -15.63 -1.07 31.03
C ALA A 212 -14.69 -0.63 29.89
N LEU A 213 -13.86 0.39 30.13
CA LEU A 213 -12.84 0.83 29.19
C LEU A 213 -11.78 -0.26 28.96
N ALA A 214 -11.29 -0.90 30.02
CA ALA A 214 -10.31 -1.99 29.90
C ALA A 214 -10.86 -3.17 29.08
N LEU A 215 -12.10 -3.58 29.32
CA LEU A 215 -12.77 -4.63 28.54
C LEU A 215 -12.99 -4.23 27.08
N TYR A 216 -13.36 -2.97 26.83
CA TYR A 216 -13.48 -2.45 25.48
C TYR A 216 -12.15 -2.49 24.72
N LEU A 217 -11.07 -2.00 25.35
CA LEU A 217 -9.74 -1.97 24.75
C LEU A 217 -9.18 -3.38 24.55
N TRP A 218 -9.41 -4.31 25.49
CA TRP A 218 -9.03 -5.71 25.32
C TRP A 218 -9.74 -6.33 24.12
N ARG A 219 -11.06 -6.14 23.99
CA ARG A 219 -11.83 -6.63 22.84
C ARG A 219 -11.35 -6.03 21.53
N LEU A 220 -11.09 -4.72 21.51
CA LEU A 220 -10.56 -4.04 20.33
C LEU A 220 -9.19 -4.58 19.94
N HIS A 221 -8.31 -4.79 20.91
CA HIS A 221 -7.00 -5.42 20.67
C HIS A 221 -7.16 -6.82 20.06
N THR A 222 -8.04 -7.67 20.62
CA THR A 222 -8.32 -9.01 20.07
C THR A 222 -8.82 -8.94 18.64
N ALA A 223 -9.74 -8.01 18.33
CA ALA A 223 -10.26 -7.82 16.98
C ALA A 223 -9.17 -7.37 15.99
N LEU A 224 -8.31 -6.42 16.40
CA LEU A 224 -7.19 -5.93 15.59
C LEU A 224 -6.10 -7.00 15.36
N SER A 225 -5.98 -7.97 16.26
CA SER A 225 -5.02 -9.06 16.16
C SER A 225 -5.58 -10.32 15.48
N THR A 226 -6.83 -10.31 15.03
CA THR A 226 -7.48 -11.47 14.41
C THR A 226 -7.76 -11.21 12.93
N ILE A 227 -7.61 -12.25 12.10
CA ILE A 227 -7.95 -12.20 10.68
C ILE A 227 -9.47 -12.38 10.53
N PRO A 228 -10.19 -11.49 9.82
CA PRO A 228 -11.59 -11.71 9.51
C PRO A 228 -11.79 -13.02 8.72
N GLU A 229 -12.82 -13.79 9.04
CA GLU A 229 -13.04 -15.12 8.47
C GLU A 229 -13.18 -15.10 6.94
N GLU A 230 -13.83 -14.06 6.41
CA GLU A 230 -13.99 -13.82 4.98
C GLU A 230 -12.64 -13.61 4.27
N ILE A 231 -11.69 -12.94 4.93
CA ILE A 231 -10.33 -12.74 4.40
C ILE A 231 -9.53 -14.05 4.52
N LEU A 232 -9.65 -14.76 5.64
CA LEU A 232 -8.96 -16.03 5.85
C LEU A 232 -9.33 -17.08 4.79
N LYS A 233 -10.58 -17.09 4.32
CA LYS A 233 -11.02 -17.97 3.22
C LYS A 233 -10.27 -17.72 1.91
N LEU A 234 -9.85 -16.48 1.66
CA LEU A 234 -9.11 -16.09 0.46
C LEU A 234 -7.61 -16.42 0.57
N SER A 235 -7.10 -16.58 1.79
CA SER A 235 -5.74 -17.01 2.07
C SER A 235 -5.72 -18.06 3.20
N PRO A 236 -6.10 -19.32 2.92
CA PRO A 236 -6.21 -20.35 3.94
C PRO A 236 -4.86 -20.99 4.31
N HIS A 237 -3.83 -20.81 3.47
CA HIS A 237 -2.52 -21.47 3.61
C HIS A 237 -1.47 -20.50 4.15
N ARG A 238 -0.62 -20.97 5.07
CA ARG A 238 0.54 -20.24 5.60
C ARG A 238 1.81 -20.98 5.24
N TRP A 239 2.86 -20.23 4.89
CA TRP A 239 4.09 -20.84 4.40
C TRP A 239 4.82 -21.60 5.51
N THR A 240 5.27 -22.82 5.21
CA THR A 240 6.11 -23.62 6.11
C THR A 240 7.60 -23.41 5.84
N ASP A 241 8.46 -23.81 6.79
CA ASP A 241 9.91 -23.73 6.57
C ASP A 241 10.33 -24.66 5.43
N GLU A 242 9.72 -25.85 5.35
CA GLU A 242 9.99 -26.84 4.32
C GLU A 242 9.64 -26.32 2.93
N GLU A 243 8.46 -25.70 2.78
CA GLU A 243 8.04 -25.08 1.51
C GLU A 243 9.01 -23.98 1.08
N LEU A 244 9.41 -23.11 2.01
CA LEU A 244 10.33 -22.01 1.74
C LEU A 244 11.73 -22.50 1.41
N LEU A 245 12.23 -23.52 2.11
CA LEU A 245 13.53 -24.14 1.84
C LEU A 245 13.55 -24.82 0.48
N GLU A 246 12.48 -25.54 0.12
CA GLU A 246 12.37 -26.20 -1.17
C GLU A 246 12.25 -25.20 -2.32
N ALA A 247 11.39 -24.18 -2.18
CA ALA A 247 11.26 -23.12 -3.17
C ALA A 247 12.60 -22.38 -3.40
N TYR A 248 13.35 -22.10 -2.33
CA TYR A 248 14.65 -21.45 -2.44
C TYR A 248 15.65 -22.32 -3.22
N LYS A 249 15.74 -23.62 -2.90
CA LYS A 249 16.60 -24.56 -3.64
C LYS A 249 16.19 -24.66 -5.10
N CYS A 250 14.89 -24.71 -5.38
CA CYS A 250 14.35 -24.78 -6.73
C CYS A 250 14.76 -23.56 -7.56
N ILE A 251 14.56 -22.35 -7.01
CA ILE A 251 14.90 -21.09 -7.67
C ILE A 251 16.41 -20.89 -7.80
N ASP A 252 17.19 -21.35 -6.83
CA ASP A 252 18.65 -21.26 -6.92
C ASP A 252 19.17 -22.14 -8.07
N LYS A 253 18.63 -23.36 -8.21
CA LYS A 253 18.98 -24.30 -9.27
C LYS A 253 18.44 -23.89 -10.65
N ASN A 254 17.21 -23.40 -10.71
CA ASN A 254 16.51 -23.08 -11.96
C ASN A 254 15.71 -21.78 -11.81
N PRO A 255 16.36 -20.61 -11.87
CA PRO A 255 15.67 -19.34 -11.73
C PRO A 255 14.66 -19.12 -12.87
N PRO A 256 13.45 -18.57 -12.58
CA PRO A 256 12.51 -18.17 -13.61
C PRO A 256 13.14 -17.21 -14.62
N ASP A 257 12.86 -17.43 -15.91
CA ASP A 257 13.40 -16.64 -17.01
C ASP A 257 12.37 -15.60 -17.47
N LEU A 258 12.54 -14.37 -16.98
CA LEU A 258 11.68 -13.23 -17.30
C LEU A 258 11.61 -12.96 -18.81
N ALA A 259 12.70 -13.19 -19.57
CA ALA A 259 12.75 -12.84 -20.98
C ALA A 259 11.70 -13.60 -21.82
N LYS A 260 11.35 -14.83 -21.41
CA LYS A 260 10.32 -15.65 -22.07
C LYS A 260 8.90 -15.08 -21.97
N HIS A 261 8.67 -14.16 -21.03
CA HIS A 261 7.36 -13.57 -20.78
C HIS A 261 7.20 -12.19 -21.45
N LEU A 262 8.32 -11.58 -21.89
CA LEU A 262 8.29 -10.26 -22.51
C LEU A 262 7.58 -10.32 -23.87
N PRO A 263 6.70 -9.33 -24.18
CA PRO A 263 6.25 -9.13 -25.53
C PRO A 263 7.43 -8.87 -26.48
N PRO A 264 7.29 -9.15 -27.79
CA PRO A 264 8.35 -8.89 -28.76
C PRO A 264 8.86 -7.44 -28.75
N LYS A 265 10.08 -7.24 -29.24
CA LYS A 265 10.62 -5.91 -29.55
C LYS A 265 9.64 -5.15 -30.46
N GLN A 266 9.47 -3.86 -30.22
CA GLN A 266 8.65 -2.98 -31.05
C GLN A 266 9.55 -1.94 -31.74
N GLU A 267 9.21 -1.53 -32.96
CA GLU A 267 9.93 -0.45 -33.67
C GLU A 267 9.43 0.92 -33.22
N ARG A 268 9.79 1.30 -31.98
CA ARG A 268 9.26 2.48 -31.28
C ARG A 268 10.34 3.15 -30.42
N ARG A 269 10.16 4.44 -30.16
CA ARG A 269 10.91 5.21 -29.14
C ARG A 269 10.16 5.20 -27.82
N TYR A 270 10.87 5.31 -26.70
CA TYR A 270 10.30 5.25 -25.36
C TYR A 270 10.68 6.45 -24.52
N ILE A 271 9.68 7.11 -23.94
CA ILE A 271 9.90 8.07 -22.86
C ILE A 271 9.40 7.42 -21.57
N VAL A 272 10.31 7.09 -20.65
CA VAL A 272 9.97 6.51 -19.36
C VAL A 272 10.02 7.60 -18.30
N VAL A 273 8.86 8.09 -17.89
CA VAL A 273 8.73 9.13 -16.86
C VAL A 273 8.74 8.45 -15.48
N GLY A 274 9.71 8.77 -14.63
CA GLY A 274 9.94 8.05 -13.37
C GLY A 274 10.84 6.82 -13.53
N GLY A 275 11.68 6.78 -14.58
CA GLY A 275 12.52 5.64 -14.92
C GLY A 275 13.67 5.38 -13.95
N SER A 276 14.03 6.33 -13.10
CA SER A 276 15.01 6.14 -12.02
C SER A 276 14.40 5.51 -10.77
N GLY A 277 13.06 5.47 -10.68
CA GLY A 277 12.31 4.91 -9.56
C GLY A 277 12.26 3.37 -9.54
N SER A 278 11.61 2.83 -8.51
CA SER A 278 11.47 1.38 -8.28
C SER A 278 10.89 0.65 -9.50
N VAL A 279 9.66 0.95 -9.91
CA VAL A 279 9.03 0.30 -11.07
C VAL A 279 9.63 0.75 -12.40
N GLY A 280 9.90 2.05 -12.56
CA GLY A 280 10.40 2.60 -13.82
C GLY A 280 11.77 2.03 -14.23
N SER A 281 12.63 1.75 -13.26
CA SER A 281 13.91 1.09 -13.52
C SER A 281 13.74 -0.33 -14.05
N HIS A 282 12.73 -1.09 -13.56
CA HIS A 282 12.41 -2.41 -14.10
C HIS A 282 11.78 -2.33 -15.49
N VAL A 283 11.01 -1.28 -15.79
CA VAL A 283 10.53 -1.01 -17.17
C VAL A 283 11.72 -0.83 -18.12
N ILE A 284 12.69 0.04 -17.78
CA ILE A 284 13.88 0.26 -18.63
C ILE A 284 14.67 -1.05 -18.81
N LYS A 285 14.92 -1.80 -17.74
CA LYS A 285 15.60 -3.10 -17.82
C LYS A 285 14.89 -4.06 -18.78
N GLN A 286 13.56 -4.15 -18.69
CA GLN A 286 12.78 -5.05 -19.53
C GLN A 286 12.70 -4.59 -21.00
N LEU A 287 12.68 -3.27 -21.26
CA LEU A 287 12.80 -2.73 -22.61
C LEU A 287 14.14 -3.14 -23.25
N LEU A 288 15.24 -2.98 -22.51
CA LEU A 288 16.57 -3.42 -22.96
C LEU A 288 16.61 -4.95 -23.15
N LEU A 289 16.04 -5.71 -22.20
CA LEU A 289 16.02 -7.18 -22.23
C LEU A 289 15.25 -7.74 -23.42
N ARG A 290 14.15 -7.09 -23.85
CA ARG A 290 13.43 -7.48 -25.09
C ARG A 290 14.10 -6.99 -26.37
N GLY A 291 15.27 -6.34 -26.28
CA GLY A 291 16.08 -5.94 -27.42
C GLY A 291 15.89 -4.49 -27.90
N GLN A 292 15.32 -3.60 -27.08
CA GLN A 292 15.28 -2.18 -27.45
C GLN A 292 16.66 -1.53 -27.36
N PRO A 293 17.11 -0.79 -28.39
CA PRO A 293 18.35 -0.02 -28.30
C PRO A 293 18.28 1.06 -27.22
N ALA A 294 19.34 1.23 -26.44
CA ALA A 294 19.35 2.16 -25.31
C ALA A 294 19.15 3.63 -25.73
N ASP A 295 19.59 4.01 -26.92
CA ASP A 295 19.43 5.34 -27.52
C ASP A 295 17.99 5.66 -27.97
N THR A 296 17.13 4.64 -28.10
CA THR A 296 15.69 4.79 -28.36
C THR A 296 14.87 4.95 -27.07
N ILE A 297 15.51 4.86 -25.91
CA ILE A 297 14.88 5.01 -24.60
C ILE A 297 15.37 6.31 -23.96
N ARG A 298 14.45 7.10 -23.42
CA ARG A 298 14.76 8.29 -22.64
C ARG A 298 14.20 8.13 -21.24
N ASN A 299 15.08 8.16 -20.25
CA ASN A 299 14.70 8.23 -18.85
C ASN A 299 14.44 9.70 -18.48
N VAL A 300 13.21 10.00 -18.06
CA VAL A 300 12.77 11.32 -17.65
C VAL A 300 12.41 11.23 -16.17
N ASP A 301 13.21 11.80 -15.28
CA ASP A 301 12.98 11.66 -13.83
C ASP A 301 13.48 12.90 -13.09
N PHE A 302 12.98 13.12 -11.87
CA PHE A 302 13.45 14.19 -11.00
C PHE A 302 14.82 13.88 -10.41
N ALA A 303 15.09 12.60 -10.17
CA ALA A 303 16.35 12.12 -9.61
C ALA A 303 17.08 11.21 -10.61
N PRO A 304 18.43 11.22 -10.61
CA PRO A 304 19.20 10.29 -11.44
C PRO A 304 18.97 8.82 -11.01
N PRO A 305 19.23 7.85 -11.90
CA PRO A 305 19.18 6.44 -11.56
C PRO A 305 20.04 6.10 -10.34
N ARG A 306 19.48 5.41 -9.34
CA ARG A 306 20.18 5.09 -8.09
C ARG A 306 21.29 4.05 -8.24
N SER A 307 21.29 3.28 -9.31
CA SER A 307 22.37 2.35 -9.62
C SER A 307 22.79 2.49 -11.08
N ASN A 308 24.10 2.46 -11.30
CA ASN A 308 24.70 2.50 -12.64
C ASN A 308 24.20 1.34 -13.54
N SER A 309 23.72 0.25 -12.94
CA SER A 309 23.29 -0.96 -13.64
C SER A 309 22.01 -0.84 -14.46
N VAL A 310 21.13 0.13 -14.19
CA VAL A 310 19.86 0.27 -14.92
C VAL A 310 19.98 1.23 -16.12
N ALA A 311 21.06 2.01 -16.16
CA ALA A 311 21.17 3.18 -17.03
C ALA A 311 22.41 3.19 -17.92
N THR A 312 23.20 2.10 -17.98
CA THR A 312 24.36 2.06 -18.87
C THR A 312 23.92 2.26 -20.32
N GLY A 313 24.13 3.48 -20.83
CA GLY A 313 23.79 3.87 -22.19
C GLY A 313 22.38 4.44 -22.41
N VAL A 314 21.51 4.50 -21.40
CA VAL A 314 20.17 5.12 -21.55
C VAL A 314 20.24 6.61 -21.20
N PRO A 315 19.93 7.53 -22.15
CA PRO A 315 19.87 8.96 -21.89
C PRO A 315 18.94 9.31 -20.71
N TYR A 316 19.44 10.16 -19.80
CA TYR A 316 18.70 10.70 -18.66
C TYR A 316 18.44 12.19 -18.84
N VAL A 317 17.21 12.61 -18.54
CA VAL A 317 16.78 14.01 -18.52
C VAL A 317 16.16 14.30 -17.16
N GLN A 318 16.79 15.20 -16.42
CA GLN A 318 16.27 15.65 -15.13
C GLN A 318 15.05 16.56 -15.34
N VAL A 319 13.91 16.23 -14.71
CA VAL A 319 12.69 17.03 -14.79
C VAL A 319 11.86 16.99 -13.51
N ASP A 320 11.27 18.12 -13.15
CA ASP A 320 10.16 18.17 -12.22
C ASP A 320 8.85 18.20 -13.02
N ILE A 321 8.11 17.08 -13.03
CA ILE A 321 6.86 17.00 -13.79
C ILE A 321 5.73 17.86 -13.22
N SER A 322 5.90 18.45 -12.03
CA SER A 322 4.96 19.47 -11.54
C SER A 322 5.06 20.79 -12.32
N LYS A 323 6.05 20.93 -13.22
CA LYS A 323 6.27 22.10 -14.07
C LYS A 323 6.01 21.73 -15.53
N GLN A 324 4.98 22.35 -16.12
CA GLN A 324 4.57 22.06 -17.51
C GLN A 324 5.70 22.31 -18.51
N ASP A 325 6.32 23.49 -18.49
CA ASP A 325 7.38 23.85 -19.44
C ASP A 325 8.59 22.92 -19.37
N ALA A 326 8.98 22.53 -18.16
CA ALA A 326 10.08 21.58 -17.96
C ALA A 326 9.73 20.20 -18.53
N THR A 327 8.49 19.76 -18.34
CA THR A 327 7.97 18.49 -18.87
C THR A 327 7.97 18.49 -20.39
N THR A 328 7.41 19.54 -21.01
CA THR A 328 7.41 19.71 -22.47
C THR A 328 8.82 19.72 -23.03
N LYS A 329 9.73 20.50 -22.43
CA LYS A 329 11.14 20.56 -22.85
C LYS A 329 11.83 19.19 -22.79
N ALA A 330 11.58 18.40 -21.74
CA ALA A 330 12.15 17.07 -21.60
C ALA A 330 11.65 16.10 -22.68
N PHE A 331 10.37 16.20 -23.06
CA PHE A 331 9.77 15.38 -24.11
C PHE A 331 10.26 15.80 -25.51
N SER A 332 10.39 17.10 -25.76
CA SER A 332 10.85 17.64 -27.05
C SER A 332 12.37 17.59 -27.25
N ALA A 333 13.15 17.12 -26.26
CA ALA A 333 14.59 16.96 -26.43
C ALA A 333 14.91 16.10 -27.68
N PRO A 334 15.94 16.45 -28.45
CA PRO A 334 16.28 15.71 -29.66
C PRO A 334 16.76 14.29 -29.31
N TRP A 335 16.40 13.33 -30.16
CA TRP A 335 16.96 11.98 -30.07
C TRP A 335 18.42 11.95 -30.56
N PRO A 336 19.26 11.01 -30.08
CA PRO A 336 20.61 10.83 -30.58
C PRO A 336 20.66 10.65 -32.11
N LYS A 337 21.74 11.11 -32.74
CA LYS A 337 21.94 10.95 -34.19
C LYS A 337 21.92 9.46 -34.56
N GLY A 338 21.15 9.11 -35.59
CA GLY A 338 21.02 7.74 -36.08
C GLY A 338 19.80 6.98 -35.53
N VAL A 339 19.11 7.52 -34.51
CA VAL A 339 17.82 6.97 -34.07
C VAL A 339 16.77 7.25 -35.16
N PRO A 340 16.12 6.22 -35.72
CA PRO A 340 15.10 6.41 -36.75
C PRO A 340 13.90 7.19 -36.20
N ASP A 341 13.18 7.88 -37.09
CA ASP A 341 11.94 8.55 -36.71
C ASP A 341 10.82 7.52 -36.54
N LEU A 342 10.71 6.99 -35.33
CA LEU A 342 9.72 5.96 -34.96
C LEU A 342 8.61 6.53 -34.10
N PRO A 343 7.40 5.94 -34.11
CA PRO A 343 6.35 6.26 -33.15
C PRO A 343 6.85 6.21 -31.70
N THR A 344 6.27 7.04 -30.82
CA THR A 344 6.71 7.15 -29.43
C THR A 344 5.68 6.56 -28.47
N THR A 345 6.12 5.64 -27.61
CA THR A 345 5.38 5.21 -26.42
C THR A 345 5.88 5.98 -25.20
N VAL A 346 4.96 6.49 -24.39
CA VAL A 346 5.28 7.04 -23.07
C VAL A 346 4.87 6.04 -22.00
N ILE A 347 5.79 5.71 -21.10
CA ILE A 347 5.51 4.91 -19.91
C ILE A 347 5.64 5.83 -18.68
N HIS A 348 4.52 6.16 -18.05
CA HIS A 348 4.47 7.13 -16.96
C HIS A 348 4.33 6.45 -15.59
N VAL A 349 5.43 6.38 -14.86
CA VAL A 349 5.54 5.71 -13.55
C VAL A 349 5.78 6.69 -12.40
N ALA A 350 6.25 7.91 -12.70
CA ALA A 350 6.56 8.92 -11.70
C ALA A 350 5.37 9.23 -10.77
N ALA A 351 5.65 9.28 -9.47
CA ALA A 351 4.67 9.62 -8.45
C ALA A 351 5.37 10.11 -7.17
N VAL A 352 4.68 10.93 -6.41
CA VAL A 352 4.99 11.22 -5.00
C VAL A 352 4.11 10.34 -4.12
N ILE A 353 4.75 9.42 -3.39
CA ILE A 353 4.08 8.45 -2.53
C ILE A 353 4.14 8.96 -1.08
N ARG A 354 3.03 9.54 -0.61
CA ARG A 354 2.85 10.04 0.76
C ARG A 354 1.60 9.42 1.41
N PRO A 355 1.64 8.12 1.75
CA PRO A 355 0.47 7.39 2.21
C PRO A 355 -0.01 7.80 3.61
N TRP A 356 0.77 8.57 4.37
CA TRP A 356 0.48 8.94 5.76
C TRP A 356 -0.44 10.14 5.94
N GLU A 357 -0.63 10.97 4.90
CA GLU A 357 -1.47 12.17 4.98
C GLU A 357 -2.89 11.85 4.47
N ARG A 358 -3.93 12.17 5.25
CA ARG A 358 -5.33 12.10 4.80
C ARG A 358 -6.12 13.40 4.91
N TRP A 359 -5.53 14.45 5.49
CA TRP A 359 -6.22 15.72 5.66
C TRP A 359 -6.05 16.61 4.42
N PRO A 360 -7.12 17.28 3.94
CA PRO A 360 -7.08 18.09 2.71
C PRO A 360 -5.98 19.15 2.69
N VAL A 361 -5.61 19.72 3.85
CA VAL A 361 -4.53 20.71 3.97
C VAL A 361 -3.17 20.22 3.42
N HIS A 362 -2.94 18.90 3.43
CA HIS A 362 -1.70 18.31 2.90
C HIS A 362 -1.84 17.82 1.45
N LEU A 363 -3.04 17.84 0.87
CA LEU A 363 -3.31 17.33 -0.49
C LEU A 363 -2.38 17.93 -1.58
N PRO A 364 -2.07 19.25 -1.57
CA PRO A 364 -1.20 19.85 -2.57
C PRO A 364 0.20 19.20 -2.67
N ARG A 365 0.70 18.60 -1.58
CA ARG A 365 2.02 17.96 -1.52
C ARG A 365 2.14 16.73 -2.42
N SER A 366 1.02 16.10 -2.76
CA SER A 366 0.96 15.00 -3.73
C SER A 366 0.34 15.42 -5.05
N ALA A 367 -0.61 16.37 -5.05
CA ALA A 367 -1.37 16.76 -6.24
C ALA A 367 -0.50 17.37 -7.34
N GLY A 368 0.53 18.16 -6.98
CA GLY A 368 1.43 18.77 -7.95
C GLY A 368 2.11 17.76 -8.88
N VAL A 369 2.47 16.58 -8.37
CA VAL A 369 3.11 15.52 -9.18
C VAL A 369 2.08 14.51 -9.68
N ASN A 370 1.23 13.99 -8.81
CA ASN A 370 0.36 12.86 -9.14
C ASN A 370 -0.88 13.26 -9.98
N THR A 371 -1.29 14.52 -9.92
CA THR A 371 -2.48 15.01 -10.64
C THR A 371 -2.05 15.98 -11.73
N HIS A 372 -1.47 17.13 -11.39
CA HIS A 372 -1.04 18.12 -12.38
C HIS A 372 0.09 17.58 -13.26
N GLY A 373 1.04 16.84 -12.67
CA GLY A 373 2.08 16.16 -13.45
C GLY A 373 1.54 15.15 -14.46
N SER A 374 0.43 14.45 -14.16
CA SER A 374 -0.23 13.59 -15.15
C SER A 374 -0.82 14.41 -16.31
N THR A 375 -1.44 15.56 -16.04
CA THR A 375 -1.88 16.49 -17.10
C THR A 375 -0.71 16.95 -17.96
N HIS A 376 0.40 17.38 -17.34
CA HIS A 376 1.58 17.83 -18.07
C HIS A 376 2.19 16.72 -18.94
N VAL A 377 2.24 15.48 -18.44
CA VAL A 377 2.72 14.32 -19.19
C VAL A 377 1.82 14.03 -20.39
N ILE A 378 0.49 14.07 -20.25
CA ILE A 378 -0.44 13.88 -21.36
C ILE A 378 -0.27 14.97 -22.41
N ASN A 379 -0.18 16.23 -22.00
CA ASN A 379 0.00 17.37 -22.90
C ASN A 379 1.34 17.28 -23.65
N ALA A 380 2.43 16.99 -22.94
CA ALA A 380 3.75 16.83 -23.54
C ALA A 380 3.81 15.62 -24.49
N ALA A 381 3.17 14.51 -24.13
CA ALA A 381 3.07 13.32 -25.00
C ALA A 381 2.38 13.64 -26.33
N LYS A 382 1.23 14.32 -26.27
CA LYS A 382 0.52 14.77 -27.48
C LYS A 382 1.37 15.72 -28.32
N ALA A 383 2.04 16.68 -27.68
CA ALA A 383 2.85 17.68 -28.36
C ALA A 383 4.04 17.09 -29.16
N VAL A 384 4.59 15.95 -28.72
CA VAL A 384 5.67 15.24 -29.44
C VAL A 384 5.17 14.13 -30.37
N GLY A 385 3.85 14.02 -30.57
CA GLY A 385 3.26 13.01 -31.45
C GLY A 385 3.33 11.58 -30.90
N ALA A 386 3.43 11.39 -29.59
CA ALA A 386 3.28 10.07 -29.00
C ALA A 386 1.83 9.59 -29.16
N ASP A 387 1.65 8.35 -29.57
CA ASP A 387 0.36 7.72 -29.85
C ASP A 387 -0.06 6.70 -28.76
N ILE A 388 0.83 6.41 -27.81
CA ILE A 388 0.57 5.51 -26.67
C ILE A 388 1.08 6.12 -25.36
N VAL A 389 0.24 6.12 -24.32
CA VAL A 389 0.63 6.38 -22.92
C VAL A 389 0.13 5.26 -22.01
N VAL A 390 1.06 4.51 -21.42
CA VAL A 390 0.73 3.54 -20.35
C VAL A 390 1.25 4.08 -19.03
N ALA A 391 0.39 4.23 -18.04
CA ALA A 391 0.75 4.83 -16.76
C ALA A 391 0.59 3.88 -15.57
N THR A 392 1.27 4.17 -14.48
CA THR A 392 1.11 3.46 -13.20
C THR A 392 0.14 4.24 -12.29
N SER A 393 -1.01 3.63 -12.02
CA SER A 393 -1.93 4.00 -10.94
C SER A 393 -1.62 3.18 -9.68
N SER A 394 -2.60 2.91 -8.82
CA SER A 394 -2.43 2.04 -7.65
C SER A 394 -3.73 1.36 -7.29
N ALA A 395 -3.72 0.05 -7.06
CA ALA A 395 -4.93 -0.65 -6.62
C ALA A 395 -5.38 -0.16 -5.22
N SER A 396 -4.47 0.44 -4.44
CA SER A 396 -4.79 1.03 -3.13
C SER A 396 -5.80 2.17 -3.21
N LEU A 397 -6.02 2.79 -4.37
CA LEU A 397 -7.00 3.86 -4.49
C LEU A 397 -8.43 3.39 -4.23
N ALA A 398 -8.73 2.10 -4.39
CA ALA A 398 -10.03 1.52 -4.06
C ALA A 398 -10.24 1.35 -2.54
N ILE A 399 -9.15 1.30 -1.76
CA ILE A 399 -9.17 1.09 -0.31
C ILE A 399 -9.87 2.27 0.39
N ARG A 400 -10.73 1.95 1.36
CA ARG A 400 -11.34 2.90 2.29
C ARG A 400 -10.53 2.97 3.59
N GLY A 401 -10.53 4.14 4.21
CA GLY A 401 -9.98 4.34 5.55
C GLY A 401 -10.58 3.36 6.57
N VAL A 402 -9.76 2.61 7.30
CA VAL A 402 -10.26 1.76 8.39
C VAL A 402 -10.87 2.63 9.49
N GLU A 403 -12.09 2.32 9.90
CA GLU A 403 -12.70 2.92 11.10
C GLU A 403 -12.20 2.14 12.32
N TRP A 404 -11.01 2.48 12.80
CA TRP A 404 -10.25 1.73 13.82
C TRP A 404 -10.99 1.49 15.13
N TRP A 405 -11.93 2.36 15.47
CA TRP A 405 -12.77 2.25 16.66
C TRP A 405 -14.08 1.59 16.28
N MET A 406 -14.45 0.52 17.00
CA MET A 406 -15.62 -0.29 16.68
C MET A 406 -16.66 -0.23 17.79
N PRO A 407 -17.97 -0.29 17.50
CA PRO A 407 -18.98 -0.34 18.54
C PRO A 407 -18.93 -1.67 19.30
N LEU A 408 -19.49 -1.70 20.51
CA LEU A 408 -19.50 -2.87 21.42
C LEU A 408 -20.26 -4.10 20.88
N TRP A 409 -20.92 -4.04 19.74
CA TRP A 409 -21.56 -5.19 19.09
C TRP A 409 -20.85 -5.63 17.82
N ALA A 410 -19.90 -4.85 17.29
CA ALA A 410 -19.15 -5.22 16.10
C ALA A 410 -18.07 -6.28 16.43
N LYS A 411 -17.90 -7.25 15.53
CA LYS A 411 -16.84 -8.26 15.64
C LYS A 411 -15.47 -7.69 15.29
N TYR A 412 -15.45 -6.79 14.31
CA TYR A 412 -14.24 -6.17 13.78
C TYR A 412 -14.44 -4.67 13.50
N PRO A 413 -13.37 -3.87 13.48
CA PRO A 413 -13.40 -2.52 12.91
C PRO A 413 -13.89 -2.53 11.47
N LYS A 414 -14.66 -1.52 11.08
CA LYS A 414 -15.21 -1.43 9.73
C LYS A 414 -14.07 -1.21 8.73
N TYR A 415 -14.15 -1.89 7.59
CA TYR A 415 -13.12 -1.88 6.54
C TYR A 415 -11.76 -2.46 6.96
N ILE A 416 -11.64 -3.20 8.07
CA ILE A 416 -10.38 -3.88 8.44
C ILE A 416 -9.96 -4.98 7.42
N GLY A 417 -10.94 -5.51 6.68
CA GLY A 417 -10.78 -6.44 5.58
C GLY A 417 -11.49 -5.94 4.34
N GLN A 418 -10.76 -5.82 3.25
CA GLN A 418 -11.23 -5.23 1.99
C GLN A 418 -10.75 -6.08 0.81
N VAL A 419 -11.70 -6.48 -0.03
CA VAL A 419 -11.47 -7.10 -1.34
C VAL A 419 -11.94 -6.10 -2.38
N TYR A 420 -11.10 -5.80 -3.37
CA TYR A 420 -11.40 -4.76 -4.34
C TYR A 420 -10.86 -5.09 -5.74
N ASP A 421 -11.56 -4.57 -6.74
CA ASP A 421 -11.22 -4.62 -8.16
C ASP A 421 -11.03 -3.19 -8.69
N GLU A 422 -11.06 -3.00 -10.01
CA GLU A 422 -11.01 -1.70 -10.65
C GLU A 422 -12.38 -1.07 -10.97
N SER A 423 -13.48 -1.60 -10.42
CA SER A 423 -14.83 -1.12 -10.73
C SER A 423 -15.11 0.32 -10.30
N ASP A 424 -14.34 0.85 -9.33
CA ASP A 424 -14.41 2.25 -8.92
C ASP A 424 -13.92 3.21 -10.02
N ALA A 425 -13.04 2.74 -10.92
CA ALA A 425 -12.52 3.50 -12.06
C ALA A 425 -13.61 3.88 -13.09
N TYR A 426 -14.83 3.37 -12.94
CA TYR A 426 -15.95 3.63 -13.85
C TYR A 426 -17.14 4.31 -13.16
N LYS A 427 -16.95 4.74 -11.91
CA LYS A 427 -17.94 5.48 -11.12
C LYS A 427 -17.46 6.93 -10.92
N PRO A 428 -18.33 7.88 -10.53
CA PRO A 428 -17.87 9.19 -10.08
C PRO A 428 -16.79 9.08 -9.00
N LEU A 429 -15.84 10.03 -8.99
CA LEU A 429 -14.83 10.06 -7.94
C LEU A 429 -15.52 10.16 -6.58
N ARG A 430 -15.06 9.33 -5.65
CA ARG A 430 -15.56 9.33 -4.27
C ARG A 430 -15.18 10.65 -3.59
N SER A 431 -15.88 10.96 -2.50
CA SER A 431 -15.48 12.09 -1.67
C SER A 431 -14.08 11.85 -1.07
N HIS A 432 -13.35 12.93 -0.77
CA HIS A 432 -12.00 12.88 -0.20
C HIS A 432 -11.89 11.92 1.00
N TRP A 433 -12.87 11.95 1.90
CA TRP A 433 -12.89 11.18 3.13
C TRP A 433 -13.16 9.69 2.96
N GLU A 434 -13.60 9.26 1.77
CA GLU A 434 -13.73 7.85 1.44
C GLU A 434 -12.41 7.21 0.99
N PHE A 435 -11.42 8.02 0.63
CA PHE A 435 -10.07 7.55 0.39
C PHE A 435 -9.29 7.43 1.71
N PHE A 436 -8.41 6.44 1.79
CA PHE A 436 -7.60 6.25 3.00
C PHE A 436 -6.50 7.32 3.17
N SER A 437 -6.06 7.96 2.07
CA SER A 437 -4.97 8.95 2.06
C SER A 437 -5.09 9.93 0.89
N ASN A 438 -4.42 11.07 1.00
CA ASN A 438 -4.24 12.06 -0.06
C ASN A 438 -3.50 11.46 -1.28
N TYR A 439 -2.59 10.51 -1.05
CA TYR A 439 -1.96 9.75 -2.14
C TYR A 439 -3.02 9.05 -3.01
N ALA A 440 -3.99 8.38 -2.39
CA ALA A 440 -5.06 7.71 -3.11
C ALA A 440 -5.98 8.69 -3.85
N VAL A 441 -6.31 9.83 -3.23
CA VAL A 441 -7.10 10.91 -3.87
C VAL A 441 -6.41 11.40 -5.14
N THR A 442 -5.12 11.76 -5.03
CA THR A 442 -4.38 12.34 -6.15
C THR A 442 -4.11 11.35 -7.28
N LYS A 443 -3.88 10.06 -6.95
CA LYS A 443 -3.78 8.98 -7.95
C LYS A 443 -5.11 8.71 -8.65
N ALA A 444 -6.23 8.73 -7.94
CA ALA A 444 -7.55 8.58 -8.57
C ALA A 444 -7.86 9.75 -9.52
N ALA A 445 -7.50 10.98 -9.15
CA ALA A 445 -7.63 12.14 -10.03
C ALA A 445 -6.72 12.03 -11.27
N GLY A 446 -5.44 11.68 -11.08
CA GLY A 446 -4.49 11.44 -12.19
C GLY A 446 -4.95 10.33 -13.13
N GLU A 447 -5.55 9.26 -12.58
CA GLU A 447 -6.12 8.17 -13.38
C GLU A 447 -7.24 8.65 -14.31
N ARG A 448 -8.13 9.53 -13.84
CA ARG A 448 -9.20 10.11 -14.67
C ARG A 448 -8.65 10.91 -15.83
N ILE A 449 -7.65 11.73 -15.58
CA ILE A 449 -7.00 12.54 -16.62
C ILE A 449 -6.46 11.64 -17.74
N ILE A 450 -5.75 10.57 -17.38
CA ILE A 450 -5.14 9.66 -18.36
C ILE A 450 -6.19 8.82 -19.09
N MET A 451 -7.18 8.29 -18.39
CA MET A 451 -8.28 7.52 -19.02
C MET A 451 -9.07 8.38 -20.00
N ASN A 452 -9.43 9.60 -19.60
CA ASN A 452 -10.25 10.51 -20.41
C ASN A 452 -9.49 11.10 -21.60
N ALA A 453 -8.15 11.01 -21.62
CA ALA A 453 -7.35 11.42 -22.76
C ALA A 453 -7.42 10.41 -23.94
N ALA A 454 -7.95 9.22 -23.72
CA ALA A 454 -8.01 8.16 -24.72
C ALA A 454 -8.85 8.54 -25.94
N THR A 455 -8.27 8.38 -27.12
CA THR A 455 -8.93 8.48 -28.42
C THR A 455 -8.43 7.35 -29.33
N ASP A 456 -8.97 7.23 -30.53
CA ASP A 456 -8.49 6.23 -31.50
C ASP A 456 -7.02 6.48 -31.92
N ASP A 457 -6.59 7.75 -31.95
CA ASP A 457 -5.23 8.15 -32.36
C ASP A 457 -4.27 8.35 -31.17
N PHE A 458 -4.81 8.46 -29.95
CA PHE A 458 -4.04 8.63 -28.73
C PHE A 458 -4.49 7.62 -27.68
N ARG A 459 -3.78 6.50 -27.63
CA ARG A 459 -4.18 5.31 -26.87
C ARG A 459 -3.60 5.36 -25.48
N THR A 460 -4.44 5.25 -24.46
CA THR A 460 -4.01 5.33 -23.07
C THR A 460 -4.46 4.13 -22.25
N GLY A 461 -3.78 3.92 -21.12
CA GLY A 461 -4.17 2.89 -20.17
C GLY A 461 -3.36 2.96 -18.89
N LEU A 462 -3.89 2.38 -17.81
CA LEU A 462 -3.21 2.37 -16.52
C LEU A 462 -3.10 0.99 -15.88
N ILE A 463 -1.94 0.68 -15.32
CA ILE A 463 -1.73 -0.47 -14.44
C ILE A 463 -1.92 -0.03 -12.99
N ARG A 464 -2.71 -0.77 -12.23
CA ARG A 464 -2.92 -0.61 -10.78
C ARG A 464 -2.20 -1.76 -10.04
N PRO A 465 -0.95 -1.58 -9.59
CA PRO A 465 -0.27 -2.60 -8.81
C PRO A 465 -1.01 -2.87 -7.50
N GLY A 466 -1.15 -4.16 -7.15
CA GLY A 466 -1.61 -4.62 -5.84
C GLY A 466 -0.69 -4.11 -4.71
N ASN A 467 -1.28 -3.86 -3.54
CA ASN A 467 -0.54 -3.34 -2.38
C ASN A 467 -0.06 -4.50 -1.50
N ALA A 468 1.24 -4.78 -1.36
CA ALA A 468 2.40 -3.92 -1.65
C ALA A 468 3.29 -4.36 -2.84
N ILE A 469 4.01 -3.39 -3.42
CA ILE A 469 5.05 -3.62 -4.42
C ILE A 469 6.39 -3.89 -3.73
N TYR A 470 7.10 -4.95 -4.14
CA TYR A 470 8.48 -5.20 -3.72
C TYR A 470 9.42 -5.15 -4.92
N ALA A 471 10.63 -4.61 -4.74
CA ALA A 471 11.51 -4.21 -5.84
C ALA A 471 13.01 -4.33 -5.53
N GLY A 472 13.39 -5.20 -4.60
CA GLY A 472 14.78 -5.45 -4.24
C GLY A 472 15.32 -4.44 -3.21
N LYS A 473 16.60 -4.05 -3.32
CA LYS A 473 17.33 -3.32 -2.26
C LYS A 473 16.68 -2.03 -1.78
N ASN A 474 15.78 -1.36 -2.53
CA ASN A 474 15.35 0.01 -2.21
C ASN A 474 13.83 0.19 -1.96
N ASP A 475 13.05 -0.88 -1.90
CA ASP A 475 11.62 -0.75 -1.57
C ASP A 475 11.39 -0.56 -0.06
N MET A 476 10.19 -0.07 0.29
CA MET A 476 9.76 0.23 1.67
C MET A 476 9.23 -1.00 2.43
N SER A 477 9.30 -2.18 1.83
CA SER A 477 8.79 -3.43 2.37
C SER A 477 9.92 -4.46 2.50
N LEU A 478 9.96 -5.48 1.65
CA LEU A 478 11.00 -6.52 1.61
C LEU A 478 12.42 -5.94 1.64
N GLY A 479 12.70 -4.93 0.81
CA GLY A 479 14.01 -4.29 0.80
C GLY A 479 14.36 -3.66 2.16
N GLU A 480 13.44 -2.89 2.73
CA GLU A 480 13.65 -2.21 4.02
C GLU A 480 13.86 -3.21 5.15
N TYR A 481 13.13 -4.31 5.13
CA TYR A 481 13.26 -5.37 6.12
C TYR A 481 14.63 -6.04 6.04
N LEU A 482 15.14 -6.29 4.82
CA LEU A 482 16.48 -6.80 4.61
C LEU A 482 17.58 -5.81 5.08
N ARG A 483 17.42 -4.51 4.80
CA ARG A 483 18.36 -3.46 5.24
C ARG A 483 18.42 -3.36 6.76
N ARG A 484 17.26 -3.31 7.42
CA ARG A 484 17.18 -3.12 8.88
C ARG A 484 17.59 -4.37 9.66
N CYS A 485 17.42 -5.56 9.09
CA CYS A 485 17.61 -6.86 9.75
C CYS A 485 16.69 -7.10 10.98
N GLU A 486 16.12 -6.07 11.58
CA GLU A 486 15.17 -6.16 12.67
C GLU A 486 14.10 -5.08 12.54
N ILE A 487 12.83 -5.45 12.67
CA ILE A 487 11.71 -4.50 12.62
C ILE A 487 10.73 -4.73 13.77
N PRO A 488 10.21 -3.66 14.40
CA PRO A 488 8.97 -3.74 15.17
C PRO A 488 7.79 -3.89 14.20
N THR A 489 6.88 -4.82 14.48
CA THR A 489 5.68 -5.04 13.66
C THR A 489 4.48 -5.40 14.52
N TRP A 490 3.32 -4.86 14.14
CA TRP A 490 2.04 -5.08 14.81
C TRP A 490 0.98 -5.70 13.89
N VAL A 491 1.37 -6.02 12.65
CA VAL A 491 0.49 -6.55 11.60
C VAL A 491 0.85 -7.95 11.11
N PRO A 492 1.39 -8.88 11.94
CA PRO A 492 1.82 -10.19 11.44
C PRO A 492 0.70 -11.03 10.82
N ASN A 493 -0.55 -10.72 11.16
CA ASN A 493 -1.72 -11.44 10.70
C ASN A 493 -2.39 -10.81 9.49
N ASN A 494 -2.00 -9.59 9.13
CA ASN A 494 -2.68 -8.87 8.06
C ASN A 494 -2.31 -9.50 6.73
N ILE A 495 -3.33 -9.70 5.88
CA ILE A 495 -3.19 -10.34 4.58
C ILE A 495 -3.17 -9.29 3.49
N ALA A 496 -2.21 -9.38 2.58
CA ALA A 496 -2.07 -8.47 1.46
C ALA A 496 -1.77 -9.22 0.15
N THR A 497 -2.21 -8.67 -0.97
CA THR A 497 -1.77 -9.07 -2.32
C THR A 497 -0.49 -8.36 -2.69
N TRP A 498 0.55 -9.11 -3.05
CA TRP A 498 1.84 -8.54 -3.38
C TRP A 498 2.11 -8.58 -4.88
N VAL A 499 2.98 -7.68 -5.34
CA VAL A 499 3.44 -7.68 -6.72
C VAL A 499 4.90 -7.28 -6.82
N SER A 500 5.69 -8.05 -7.57
CA SER A 500 7.06 -7.65 -7.89
C SER A 500 7.08 -6.46 -8.85
N ALA A 501 8.05 -5.56 -8.72
CA ALA A 501 8.27 -4.50 -9.69
C ALA A 501 8.52 -5.05 -11.11
N ASP A 502 9.08 -6.25 -11.24
CA ASP A 502 9.20 -6.95 -12.52
C ASP A 502 7.85 -7.32 -13.12
N ASN A 503 6.91 -7.85 -12.32
CA ASN A 503 5.55 -8.14 -12.78
C ASN A 503 4.76 -6.87 -13.12
N VAL A 504 4.99 -5.76 -12.40
CA VAL A 504 4.40 -4.46 -12.76
C VAL A 504 4.97 -3.94 -14.08
N ALA A 505 6.28 -3.98 -14.27
CA ALA A 505 6.92 -3.58 -15.52
C ALA A 505 6.46 -4.44 -16.69
N LEU A 506 6.35 -5.75 -16.49
CA LEU A 506 5.84 -6.70 -17.47
C LEU A 506 4.40 -6.35 -17.87
N ALA A 507 3.54 -6.01 -16.90
CA ALA A 507 2.18 -5.57 -17.16
C ALA A 507 2.12 -4.31 -18.04
N HIS A 508 3.03 -3.35 -17.87
CA HIS A 508 3.09 -2.17 -18.73
C HIS A 508 3.42 -2.54 -20.17
N LEU A 509 4.37 -3.45 -20.39
CA LEU A 509 4.75 -3.91 -21.72
C LEU A 509 3.65 -4.78 -22.37
N GLN A 510 2.97 -5.61 -21.59
CA GLN A 510 1.81 -6.39 -22.06
C GLN A 510 0.63 -5.49 -22.43
N PHE A 511 0.39 -4.42 -21.67
CA PHE A 511 -0.63 -3.44 -22.00
C PHE A 511 -0.26 -2.63 -23.26
N GLU A 512 1.01 -2.21 -23.41
CA GLU A 512 1.48 -1.62 -24.68
C GLU A 512 1.17 -2.55 -25.87
N ALA A 513 1.53 -3.83 -25.77
CA ALA A 513 1.25 -4.80 -26.83
C ALA A 513 -0.25 -4.93 -27.13
N ALA A 514 -1.10 -4.90 -26.10
CA ALA A 514 -2.56 -4.88 -26.28
C ALA A 514 -3.05 -3.61 -26.98
N LEU A 515 -2.48 -2.44 -26.68
CA LEU A 515 -2.80 -1.16 -27.32
C LEU A 515 -2.28 -1.07 -28.77
N LEU A 516 -1.22 -1.80 -29.10
CA LEU A 516 -0.72 -1.93 -30.47
C LEU A 516 -1.54 -2.91 -31.33
N SER A 517 -2.33 -3.78 -30.70
CA SER A 517 -3.14 -4.77 -31.42
C SER A 517 -4.28 -4.14 -32.23
N PRO A 518 -4.82 -4.83 -33.26
CA PRO A 518 -6.03 -4.39 -33.96
C PRO A 518 -7.29 -4.29 -33.07
N LYS A 519 -7.25 -4.85 -31.85
CA LYS A 519 -8.35 -4.88 -30.89
C LYS A 519 -8.19 -3.85 -29.77
N PHE A 520 -7.24 -2.91 -29.89
CA PHE A 520 -6.92 -1.93 -28.86
C PHE A 520 -8.13 -1.18 -28.29
N ARG A 521 -9.18 -0.91 -29.09
CA ARG A 521 -10.42 -0.25 -28.64
C ARG A 521 -11.12 -0.96 -27.48
N LYS A 522 -10.86 -2.26 -27.27
CA LYS A 522 -11.39 -3.03 -26.13
C LYS A 522 -10.67 -2.73 -24.82
N VAL A 523 -9.47 -2.17 -24.86
CA VAL A 523 -8.60 -1.92 -23.70
C VAL A 523 -8.17 -0.45 -23.57
N ASN A 524 -8.38 0.35 -24.61
CA ASN A 524 -8.05 1.78 -24.61
C ASN A 524 -8.85 2.54 -23.55
N GLY A 525 -8.20 3.46 -22.84
CA GLY A 525 -8.80 4.25 -21.77
C GLY A 525 -9.20 3.42 -20.54
N LYS A 526 -8.67 2.20 -20.38
CA LYS A 526 -8.97 1.34 -19.23
C LYS A 526 -7.83 1.29 -18.23
N THR A 527 -8.18 0.84 -17.02
CA THR A 527 -7.22 0.49 -15.98
C THR A 527 -7.37 -0.96 -15.58
N PHE A 528 -6.29 -1.57 -15.08
CA PHE A 528 -6.25 -2.97 -14.70
C PHE A 528 -5.46 -3.16 -13.42
N ASN A 529 -6.07 -3.80 -12.42
CA ASN A 529 -5.32 -4.30 -11.27
C ASN A 529 -4.36 -5.42 -11.70
N VAL A 530 -3.16 -5.46 -11.11
CA VAL A 530 -2.19 -6.54 -11.33
C VAL A 530 -1.54 -6.96 -10.02
N HIS A 531 -1.36 -8.28 -9.85
CA HIS A 531 -0.57 -8.83 -8.75
C HIS A 531 0.16 -10.10 -9.19
N ASP A 532 1.11 -10.59 -8.36
CA ASP A 532 1.80 -11.84 -8.66
C ASP A 532 0.82 -13.01 -8.72
N ASN A 533 1.23 -14.13 -9.32
CA ASN A 533 0.42 -15.34 -9.25
C ASN A 533 0.30 -15.86 -7.81
N GLY A 534 -0.74 -16.64 -7.54
CA GLY A 534 -0.96 -17.29 -6.25
C GLY A 534 -1.94 -16.55 -5.35
N LYS A 535 -2.09 -17.07 -4.12
CA LYS A 535 -3.00 -16.50 -3.13
C LYS A 535 -2.31 -15.36 -2.36
N PRO A 536 -3.08 -14.37 -1.85
CA PRO A 536 -2.56 -13.35 -0.94
C PRO A 536 -1.83 -13.99 0.25
N ILE A 537 -0.87 -13.30 0.85
CA ILE A 537 -0.09 -13.84 1.98
C ILE A 537 -0.24 -12.94 3.21
N ALA A 538 0.01 -13.50 4.39
CA ALA A 538 0.11 -12.72 5.60
C ALA A 538 1.53 -12.15 5.74
N PHE A 539 1.67 -11.00 6.42
CA PHE A 539 3.00 -10.43 6.70
C PHE A 539 3.92 -11.40 7.46
N ARG A 540 3.38 -12.27 8.32
CA ARG A 540 4.16 -13.33 8.98
C ARG A 540 4.84 -14.30 8.01
N ASP A 541 4.24 -14.54 6.85
CA ASP A 541 4.82 -15.45 5.84
C ASP A 541 6.08 -14.82 5.24
N LEU A 542 6.00 -13.52 4.90
CA LEU A 542 7.16 -12.73 4.50
C LEU A 542 8.24 -12.71 5.60
N TYR A 543 7.87 -12.47 6.86
CA TYR A 543 8.83 -12.45 7.96
C TYR A 543 9.55 -13.80 8.13
N ARG A 544 8.81 -14.91 8.00
CA ARG A 544 9.37 -16.27 8.04
C ARG A 544 10.37 -16.49 6.91
N LEU A 545 10.01 -16.12 5.67
CA LEU A 545 10.89 -16.19 4.51
C LEU A 545 12.21 -15.42 4.76
N LEU A 546 12.12 -14.19 5.26
CA LEU A 546 13.29 -13.37 5.54
C LEU A 546 14.16 -13.95 6.67
N SER A 547 13.54 -14.44 7.76
CA SER A 547 14.27 -15.04 8.88
C SER A 547 15.04 -16.30 8.49
N LEU A 548 14.51 -17.10 7.55
CA LEU A 548 15.19 -18.30 7.04
C LEU A 548 16.32 -17.98 6.07
N HIS A 549 16.08 -17.05 5.13
CA HIS A 549 16.89 -16.95 3.92
C HIS A 549 17.77 -15.70 3.86
N SER A 550 17.56 -14.67 4.69
CA SER A 550 18.43 -13.49 4.69
C SER A 550 19.83 -13.82 5.21
N VAL A 551 20.87 -13.55 4.40
CA VAL A 551 22.28 -13.72 4.81
C VAL A 551 22.67 -12.75 5.93
N THR A 552 22.01 -11.59 6.01
CA THR A 552 22.25 -10.56 7.03
C THR A 552 21.49 -10.86 8.32
N GLY A 553 20.66 -11.91 8.34
CA GLY A 553 19.73 -12.20 9.41
C GLY A 553 18.47 -11.33 9.31
N PHE A 554 17.35 -11.84 9.81
CA PHE A 554 16.13 -11.05 9.95
C PHE A 554 15.32 -11.47 11.18
N LYS A 555 14.85 -10.49 11.94
CA LYS A 555 14.00 -10.70 13.12
C LYS A 555 12.81 -9.73 13.14
N ALA A 556 11.60 -10.28 13.28
CA ALA A 556 10.41 -9.50 13.53
C ALA A 556 10.12 -9.44 15.05
N ASN A 557 9.98 -8.24 15.60
CA ASN A 557 9.55 -8.01 16.97
C ASN A 557 8.05 -7.68 16.99
N PHE A 558 7.24 -8.63 17.46
CA PHE A 558 5.79 -8.46 17.50
C PHE A 558 5.38 -7.55 18.66
N ILE A 559 4.72 -6.45 18.34
CA ILE A 559 4.15 -5.53 19.33
C ILE A 559 2.61 -5.50 19.21
N PRO A 560 1.88 -5.19 20.30
CA PRO A 560 0.41 -5.16 20.25
C PRO A 560 -0.10 -4.08 19.27
N ALA A 561 -1.18 -4.40 18.54
CA ALA A 561 -1.78 -3.51 17.55
C ALA A 561 -2.41 -2.23 18.15
N LEU A 562 -3.10 -2.35 19.28
CA LEU A 562 -3.85 -1.26 19.88
C LEU A 562 -2.97 -0.04 20.25
N PRO A 563 -1.81 -0.20 20.92
CA PRO A 563 -0.88 0.90 21.14
C PRO A 563 -0.46 1.62 19.85
N MET A 564 -0.27 0.89 18.75
CA MET A 564 0.11 1.47 17.46
C MET A 564 -1.02 2.28 16.82
N VAL A 565 -2.27 1.83 16.98
CA VAL A 565 -3.46 2.60 16.56
C VAL A 565 -3.57 3.90 17.36
N ILE A 566 -3.39 3.85 18.69
CA ILE A 566 -3.42 5.03 19.55
C ILE A 566 -2.30 6.00 19.17
N LEU A 567 -1.06 5.49 19.07
CA LEU A 567 0.10 6.30 18.67
C LEU A 567 -0.10 6.93 17.30
N GLY A 568 -0.69 6.20 16.35
CA GLY A 568 -1.02 6.71 15.03
C GLY A 568 -1.89 7.97 15.08
N HIS A 569 -2.96 7.95 15.87
CA HIS A 569 -3.83 9.11 16.03
C HIS A 569 -3.15 10.27 16.77
N LEU A 570 -2.24 9.98 17.72
CA LEU A 570 -1.45 11.01 18.40
C LEU A 570 -0.47 11.71 17.46
N VAL A 571 0.22 10.95 16.59
CA VAL A 571 1.13 11.50 15.58
C VAL A 571 0.36 12.33 14.55
N GLU A 572 -0.79 11.83 14.07
CA GLU A 572 -1.65 12.60 13.16
C GLU A 572 -2.11 13.91 13.82
N MET A 573 -2.57 13.86 15.07
CA MET A 573 -2.96 15.06 15.81
C MET A 573 -1.78 16.03 15.97
N TYR A 574 -0.58 15.52 16.27
CA TYR A 574 0.63 16.34 16.32
C TYR A 574 0.94 16.99 14.97
N HIS A 575 0.83 16.24 13.87
CA HIS A 575 1.07 16.75 12.52
C HIS A 575 0.08 17.86 12.15
N LEU A 576 -1.18 17.72 12.52
CA LEU A 576 -2.21 18.75 12.32
C LEU A 576 -1.97 19.99 13.19
N LEU A 577 -1.64 19.80 14.47
CA LEU A 577 -1.29 20.91 15.35
C LEU A 577 -0.09 21.67 14.79
N TRP A 578 0.95 20.97 14.33
CA TRP A 578 2.11 21.58 13.68
C TRP A 578 1.72 22.36 12.42
N THR A 579 0.78 21.83 11.63
CA THR A 579 0.33 22.47 10.38
C THR A 579 -0.50 23.73 10.62
N TYR A 580 -1.44 23.69 11.57
CA TYR A 580 -2.38 24.79 11.80
C TYR A 580 -1.89 25.82 12.82
N PHE A 581 -1.02 25.42 13.75
CA PHE A 581 -0.56 26.30 14.82
C PHE A 581 0.87 26.78 14.52
N GLY A 582 0.95 27.89 13.78
CA GLY A 582 2.22 28.52 13.37
C GLY A 582 3.28 28.63 14.47
N PRO A 583 2.97 29.07 15.70
CA PRO A 583 3.98 29.13 16.76
C PRO A 583 4.65 27.79 17.10
N LEU A 584 3.93 26.67 16.95
CA LEU A 584 4.51 25.34 17.17
C LEU A 584 5.49 24.95 16.07
N ASN A 585 5.25 25.36 14.82
CA ASN A 585 6.17 25.05 13.72
C ASN A 585 7.55 25.69 13.86
N ALA A 586 7.63 26.81 14.60
CA ALA A 586 8.88 27.48 14.94
C ALA A 586 9.62 26.81 16.10
N LEU A 587 8.92 26.07 16.95
CA LEU A 587 9.46 25.47 18.18
C LEU A 587 9.82 24.00 18.03
N VAL A 588 9.09 23.25 17.21
CA VAL A 588 9.30 21.80 17.02
C VAL A 588 9.24 21.43 15.54
N PRO A 589 10.04 20.43 15.12
CA PRO A 589 10.07 20.01 13.73
C PRO A 589 8.80 19.28 13.31
N GLU A 590 8.48 19.33 12.02
CA GLU A 590 7.46 18.46 11.42
C GLU A 590 7.79 16.99 11.73
N PRO A 591 6.79 16.13 12.05
CA PRO A 591 7.06 14.70 12.19
C PRO A 591 7.69 14.18 10.89
N SER A 592 8.77 13.40 11.02
CA SER A 592 9.56 12.92 9.89
C SER A 592 10.09 11.50 10.15
N GLY A 593 10.67 10.88 9.12
CA GLY A 593 11.19 9.52 9.19
C GLY A 593 10.12 8.50 9.60
N ASP A 594 10.52 7.54 10.44
CA ASP A 594 9.66 6.44 10.89
C ASP A 594 8.43 6.91 11.67
N ILE A 595 8.54 8.03 12.40
CA ILE A 595 7.41 8.57 13.18
C ILE A 595 6.28 8.93 12.22
N MET A 596 6.59 9.52 11.07
CA MET A 596 5.58 9.93 10.10
C MET A 596 4.85 8.73 9.48
N MET A 597 5.47 7.55 9.49
CA MET A 597 4.87 6.29 9.03
C MET A 597 3.88 5.68 10.04
N ILE A 598 3.83 6.20 11.27
CA ILE A 598 2.88 5.79 12.30
C ILE A 598 1.70 6.76 12.26
N GLN A 599 0.84 6.63 11.25
CA GLN A 599 -0.39 7.43 11.11
C GLN A 599 -1.55 6.57 10.56
N PRO A 600 -2.82 6.88 10.88
CA PRO A 600 -3.96 6.01 10.55
C PRO A 600 -4.08 5.62 9.06
N PRO A 601 -3.74 6.49 8.09
CA PRO A 601 -3.67 6.12 6.67
C PRO A 601 -2.67 5.00 6.35
N VAL A 602 -1.47 5.04 6.94
CA VAL A 602 -0.47 3.96 6.76
C VAL A 602 -0.95 2.67 7.41
N LEU A 603 -1.53 2.77 8.62
CA LEU A 603 -2.11 1.60 9.28
C LEU A 603 -3.20 0.97 8.40
N THR A 604 -3.96 1.78 7.66
CA THR A 604 -5.01 1.30 6.74
C THR A 604 -4.38 0.58 5.54
N ALA A 605 -3.33 1.13 4.96
CA ALA A 605 -2.59 0.47 3.88
C ALA A 605 -1.96 -0.86 4.31
N CYS A 606 -1.71 -1.05 5.61
CA CYS A 606 -1.23 -2.31 6.18
C CYS A 606 -2.35 -3.24 6.67
N SER A 607 -3.64 -2.88 6.52
CA SER A 607 -4.78 -3.72 6.90
C SER A 607 -4.97 -4.93 5.97
N ASN A 608 -6.05 -5.71 6.12
CA ASN A 608 -6.27 -6.85 5.24
C ASN A 608 -6.80 -6.38 3.88
N THR A 609 -5.95 -6.34 2.85
CA THR A 609 -6.24 -5.73 1.55
C THR A 609 -5.94 -6.70 0.40
N ILE A 610 -6.98 -7.12 -0.33
CA ILE A 610 -6.86 -8.10 -1.42
C ILE A 610 -7.34 -7.45 -2.72
N ALA A 611 -6.40 -7.19 -3.64
CA ALA A 611 -6.72 -6.79 -5.00
C ALA A 611 -7.10 -8.01 -5.86
N ILE A 612 -8.04 -7.84 -6.78
CA ILE A 612 -8.42 -8.83 -7.79
C ILE A 612 -7.92 -8.36 -9.16
N ASP A 613 -7.24 -9.22 -9.93
CA ASP A 613 -6.68 -8.93 -11.25
C ASP A 613 -7.36 -9.67 -12.42
N ASP A 614 -8.56 -10.21 -12.19
CA ASP A 614 -9.30 -11.02 -13.19
C ASP A 614 -9.49 -10.30 -14.52
N ALA A 615 -9.76 -8.99 -14.52
CA ALA A 615 -9.92 -8.23 -15.76
C ALA A 615 -8.61 -8.11 -16.55
N ALA A 616 -7.47 -7.96 -15.86
CA ALA A 616 -6.17 -7.87 -16.52
C ALA A 616 -5.81 -9.16 -17.24
N ARG A 617 -6.14 -10.31 -16.63
CA ARG A 617 -5.84 -11.66 -17.12
C ARG A 617 -6.63 -12.05 -18.37
N LYS A 618 -7.80 -11.44 -18.59
CA LYS A 618 -8.62 -11.72 -19.78
C LYS A 618 -7.84 -11.43 -21.07
N PRO A 619 -8.08 -12.19 -22.14
CA PRO A 619 -7.50 -11.89 -23.45
C PRO A 619 -7.99 -10.52 -23.97
N VAL A 620 -7.27 -9.97 -24.95
CA VAL A 620 -7.57 -8.62 -25.50
C VAL A 620 -8.94 -8.58 -26.17
N GLU A 621 -9.36 -9.68 -26.77
CA GLU A 621 -10.67 -9.86 -27.39
C GLU A 621 -11.83 -9.68 -26.40
N GLU A 622 -11.60 -10.05 -25.14
CA GLU A 622 -12.54 -9.92 -24.03
C GLU A 622 -12.35 -8.62 -23.23
N GLY A 623 -11.42 -7.76 -23.66
CA GLY A 623 -11.16 -6.46 -23.06
C GLY A 623 -10.25 -6.48 -21.84
N GLY A 624 -9.43 -7.53 -21.67
CA GLY A 624 -8.27 -7.53 -20.77
C GLY A 624 -6.95 -7.33 -21.52
N ILE A 625 -5.81 -7.46 -20.84
CA ILE A 625 -4.46 -7.26 -21.44
C ILE A 625 -3.67 -8.56 -21.58
N ALA A 626 -4.34 -9.71 -21.41
CA ALA A 626 -3.75 -11.03 -21.32
C ALA A 626 -2.62 -11.09 -20.28
N TYR A 627 -2.80 -10.41 -19.14
CA TYR A 627 -1.79 -10.30 -18.10
C TYR A 627 -1.38 -11.68 -17.60
N LYS A 628 -0.07 -11.94 -17.66
CA LYS A 628 0.54 -13.18 -17.17
C LYS A 628 1.77 -12.83 -16.34
N PRO A 629 1.69 -12.84 -15.00
CA PRO A 629 2.86 -12.65 -14.16
C PRO A 629 3.88 -13.77 -14.42
N PHE A 630 5.17 -13.46 -14.43
CA PHE A 630 6.22 -14.47 -14.63
C PHE A 630 6.55 -15.25 -13.35
N THR A 631 6.18 -14.72 -12.19
CA THR A 631 6.40 -15.32 -10.87
C THR A 631 5.15 -15.27 -10.00
N ASN A 632 5.07 -16.19 -9.03
CA ASN A 632 4.20 -16.05 -7.87
C ASN A 632 4.90 -15.21 -6.78
N THR A 633 4.17 -14.81 -5.74
CA THR A 633 4.73 -13.98 -4.65
C THR A 633 5.90 -14.64 -3.92
N MET A 634 5.84 -15.94 -3.63
CA MET A 634 6.94 -16.64 -2.94
C MET A 634 8.20 -16.61 -3.79
N ASP A 635 8.09 -16.98 -5.07
CA ASP A 635 9.23 -17.06 -5.98
C ASP A 635 9.87 -15.70 -6.22
N GLY A 636 9.05 -14.67 -6.43
CA GLY A 636 9.56 -13.33 -6.63
C GLY A 636 10.24 -12.76 -5.38
N MET A 637 9.71 -13.03 -4.18
CA MET A 637 10.37 -12.63 -2.92
C MET A 637 11.69 -13.39 -2.72
N ILE A 638 11.73 -14.69 -3.03
CA ILE A 638 12.97 -15.48 -2.98
C ILE A 638 14.01 -14.95 -3.97
N LEU A 639 13.62 -14.58 -5.19
CA LEU A 639 14.53 -13.95 -6.16
C LEU A 639 15.13 -12.66 -5.60
N ALA A 640 14.32 -11.82 -4.96
CA ALA A 640 14.80 -10.58 -4.33
C ALA A 640 15.77 -10.85 -3.16
N VAL A 641 15.48 -11.84 -2.31
CA VAL A 641 16.37 -12.25 -1.21
C VAL A 641 17.65 -12.88 -1.73
N ARG A 642 17.58 -13.70 -2.79
CA ARG A 642 18.77 -14.29 -3.42
C ARG A 642 19.70 -13.22 -3.98
N GLU A 643 19.13 -12.23 -4.66
CA GLU A 643 19.89 -11.08 -5.17
C GLU A 643 20.52 -10.28 -4.03
N TRP A 644 19.76 -10.04 -2.95
CA TRP A 644 20.31 -9.44 -1.73
C TRP A 644 21.49 -10.24 -1.17
N ASN A 645 21.34 -11.55 -1.04
CA ASN A 645 22.35 -12.44 -0.48
C ASN A 645 23.64 -12.45 -1.31
N ARG A 646 23.52 -12.43 -2.64
CA ARG A 646 24.67 -12.31 -3.56
C ARG A 646 25.43 -11.01 -3.36
N ASN A 647 24.70 -9.90 -3.24
CA ASN A 647 25.28 -8.58 -3.05
C ASN A 647 25.89 -8.37 -1.64
N HIS A 648 25.56 -9.23 -0.68
CA HIS A 648 26.07 -9.18 0.70
C HIS A 648 26.82 -10.46 1.09
N ALA A 649 27.35 -11.19 0.11
CA ALA A 649 28.16 -12.37 0.36
C ALA A 649 29.40 -11.98 1.21
N GLY A 650 29.57 -12.65 2.35
CA GLY A 650 30.67 -12.38 3.28
C GLY A 650 30.35 -11.42 4.44
N VAL A 651 29.14 -10.83 4.50
CA VAL A 651 28.69 -10.05 5.67
C VAL A 651 28.23 -11.01 6.78
N SER A 652 28.78 -10.87 8.00
CA SER A 652 28.38 -11.70 9.15
C SER A 652 26.96 -11.36 9.63
N LYS A 653 26.21 -12.35 10.12
CA LYS A 653 24.80 -12.27 10.60
C LYS A 653 24.51 -11.30 11.78
N SER A 654 25.47 -10.47 12.20
CA SER A 654 25.39 -9.69 13.45
C SER A 654 25.63 -8.19 13.29
N GLY A 655 25.60 -7.64 12.07
CA GLY A 655 25.87 -6.22 11.83
C GLY A 655 24.66 -5.49 11.25
N ASN A 656 24.30 -4.35 11.86
CA ASN A 656 23.47 -3.35 11.21
C ASN A 656 24.18 -2.92 9.91
N VAL A 657 23.71 -3.39 8.75
CA VAL A 657 24.40 -3.22 7.46
C VAL A 657 24.38 -1.75 6.99
N GLY A 658 23.56 -0.91 7.63
CA GLY A 658 23.47 0.53 7.35
C GLY A 658 24.76 1.34 7.62
N GLY A 659 25.83 0.73 8.16
CA GLY A 659 27.08 1.45 8.47
C GLY A 659 28.32 1.05 7.67
N ALA A 660 28.36 -0.10 6.99
CA ALA A 660 29.64 -0.69 6.54
C ALA A 660 29.81 -0.86 5.02
N ALA A 661 28.86 -0.40 4.19
CA ALA A 661 29.01 -0.47 2.73
C ALA A 661 28.32 0.67 1.93
N GLU A 662 28.00 1.81 2.57
CA GLU A 662 27.42 2.97 1.87
C GLU A 662 28.43 4.12 1.76
N ASN A 663 29.46 3.90 0.94
CA ASN A 663 30.09 4.98 0.18
C ASN A 663 29.40 5.05 -1.18
N VAL A 664 28.13 5.45 -1.20
CA VAL A 664 27.44 5.94 -2.39
C VAL A 664 26.71 7.19 -1.92
N GLU A 665 27.24 8.33 -2.34
CA GLU A 665 26.71 9.69 -2.23
C GLU A 665 25.30 9.79 -1.61
N ASP A 666 25.25 10.09 -0.31
CA ASP A 666 24.07 10.61 0.37
C ASP A 666 23.72 11.98 -0.24
N GLY A 667 23.05 11.95 -1.39
CA GLY A 667 22.23 13.06 -1.82
C GLY A 667 21.11 13.21 -0.81
N ALA A 668 21.19 14.25 0.03
CA ALA A 668 20.07 14.70 0.85
C ALA A 668 18.77 14.61 0.04
N PRO A 669 17.62 14.21 0.63
CA PRO A 669 16.37 14.11 -0.10
C PRO A 669 16.09 15.48 -0.74
N LEU A 670 16.32 15.58 -2.06
CA LEU A 670 15.95 16.74 -2.84
C LEU A 670 14.46 16.95 -2.59
N ARG A 671 14.12 18.08 -1.96
CA ARG A 671 12.75 18.41 -1.57
C ARG A 671 11.90 18.59 -2.85
N LEU A 672 11.32 17.49 -3.33
CA LEU A 672 10.24 17.50 -4.31
C LEU A 672 9.12 18.41 -3.79
N GLY A 673 8.83 19.49 -4.50
CA GLY A 673 7.78 20.45 -4.14
C GLY A 673 8.17 21.50 -3.09
N ALA A 674 9.44 21.89 -2.97
CA ALA A 674 9.79 23.12 -2.25
C ALA A 674 9.11 24.33 -2.91
N VAL A 675 8.03 24.83 -2.30
CA VAL A 675 7.56 26.21 -2.50
C VAL A 675 8.74 27.11 -2.08
N PRO A 676 9.13 28.13 -2.88
CA PRO A 676 10.13 29.08 -2.45
C PRO A 676 9.75 29.58 -1.05
N ALA A 677 10.67 29.49 -0.10
CA ALA A 677 10.52 30.23 1.14
C ALA A 677 10.25 31.68 0.73
N ALA A 678 9.06 32.19 1.06
CA ALA A 678 8.81 33.61 0.97
C ALA A 678 9.91 34.27 1.80
N THR A 679 10.79 34.98 1.13
CA THR A 679 11.77 35.85 1.75
C THR A 679 10.97 36.84 2.59
N THR A 680 10.99 36.65 3.91
CA THR A 680 10.51 37.67 4.85
C THR A 680 11.40 38.90 4.64
N ILE A 681 10.77 40.04 4.35
CA ILE A 681 11.31 41.33 4.77
C ILE A 681 11.09 41.42 6.29
#